data_AF-A0A0G3H0R0-F1
#
_entry.id   AF-A0A0G3H0R0-F1
#
_cell.length_a   1.000
_cell.length_b   1.000
_cell.length_c   1.000
_cell.angle_alpha   90.00
_cell.angle_beta   90.00
_cell.angle_gamma   90.00
#
_symmetry.space_group_name_H-M   'P 1'
#
loop_
_entity.id
_entity.type
_entity.pdbx_description
1 polymer ?
#
loop_
_entity_poly.entity_id
_entity_poly.type
_entity_poly.pdbx_seq_one_letter_code
_entity_poly.pdbx_strand_id
1 'polypeptide(L)'
;MNINPKFYDAVAIFTELGWGEAEISQAPVLPIGSPEQQKAVVFGLESGDWHQLVEKPSGAVFSEFIADVDEAMLALFAIRCGVSARRAAQILVPCDTEILSVVVSQQGKKYAAVFISEVSLKDFRRWEHAISTFGSATVALVAQLGLPVPHSLEYCKDWAAIAAFRLAGIKVPGAEFFPHHVYPSRDIVTTRLAEHIAACLEVGVPATGPLAAVIPAAVQLGAITREKAIDYVFLALDCANRPADRKVWVDVLIVQLRVSPSELGAYVQQIIACAQTGEAPVIEKLVVPLFPVAHAATVLPELALVGLYAKTKKSRTLVLQALRDISPSPQFIDALSARLGELATQTHTTEATLAAELLSRWNISPALDSPPDCLWQPTPDSSQYSGISVEPDDVKKLESAILSLTCQPVISVDSAIIEFLRILPQLSDQQIARRLQWVDDGPPDLGLKALGVVVSVPTIGPHTAMALIDSQRSGKPKVTADCATALELAWQRGLLLPGAADFAGSHVGFHHIGSLVTVLTQLAETAGMLSIVWPLFDAMLAAAATSPRLPAGTTDVVRAVAQFLPHVIDAVQAGTASPAVIQLPGVTAIARRQGKSQAVVAAQKILAALPAPACDDSSPPADPLMPKSEFSVLWPRGAGEQPALPDGVCVSMSLAPTTTTANTITCTLDVPGYESPLFFLPSIALFKPELSNPLVLSTREEGEPEYAWLWWKDGVMAVIDAAAVRGITTEESSPIPDSFTTVLVASLSGDHDVWLARHAIESAIKAGRFGAAAIANAMRGLLPCPDFSPGRALYVLEHDPSLMPTLWPMITESLKFAASESTPPRWISRILDCAIDNAPLLATATIQSIIPTIEWDAVAKLAAAPRKTATRTKSQRLLSILPVES
;
A
#
# COMPACT_ATOMS: atom_id res chain seq x y z
N MET A 1 5.76 -36.73 -2.72
CA MET A 1 4.46 -37.07 -2.11
C MET A 1 4.65 -38.26 -1.21
N ASN A 2 4.23 -38.16 0.05
CA ASN A 2 4.47 -39.18 1.06
C ASN A 2 3.14 -39.62 1.68
N ILE A 3 2.33 -40.38 0.92
CA ILE A 3 1.07 -40.94 1.45
C ILE A 3 1.42 -42.01 2.49
N ASN A 4 0.72 -42.02 3.61
CA ASN A 4 0.88 -43.09 4.59
C ASN A 4 0.36 -44.43 4.02
N PRO A 5 1.13 -45.53 4.10
CA PRO A 5 0.74 -46.82 3.52
C PRO A 5 -0.54 -47.42 4.13
N LYS A 6 -0.99 -46.92 5.29
CA LYS A 6 -2.21 -47.33 5.99
C LYS A 6 -3.35 -46.33 5.87
N PHE A 7 -3.21 -45.32 5.02
CA PHE A 7 -4.25 -44.32 4.80
C PHE A 7 -5.58 -44.94 4.33
N TYR A 8 -5.55 -45.76 3.27
CA TYR A 8 -6.78 -46.38 2.74
C TYR A 8 -7.39 -47.42 3.69
N ASP A 9 -6.59 -48.08 4.53
CA ASP A 9 -7.10 -48.95 5.60
C ASP A 9 -7.92 -48.13 6.62
N ALA A 10 -7.46 -46.91 6.95
CA ALA A 10 -8.20 -46.00 7.83
C ALA A 10 -9.48 -45.46 7.18
N VAL A 11 -9.45 -45.13 5.88
CA VAL A 11 -10.64 -44.72 5.11
C VAL A 11 -11.67 -45.85 5.03
N ALA A 12 -11.23 -47.11 4.88
CA ALA A 12 -12.14 -48.25 4.90
C ALA A 12 -12.87 -48.40 6.25
N ILE A 13 -12.15 -48.22 7.37
CA ILE A 13 -12.76 -48.23 8.72
C ILE A 13 -13.74 -47.06 8.88
N PHE A 14 -13.39 -45.87 8.39
CA PHE A 14 -14.29 -44.70 8.38
C PHE A 14 -15.62 -45.02 7.68
N THR A 15 -15.57 -45.64 6.48
CA THR A 15 -16.76 -46.03 5.73
C THR A 15 -17.53 -47.17 6.40
N GLU A 16 -16.84 -48.19 6.93
CA GLU A 16 -17.45 -49.31 7.67
C GLU A 16 -18.26 -48.83 8.89
N LEU A 17 -17.75 -47.83 9.60
CA LEU A 17 -18.40 -47.24 10.77
C LEU A 17 -19.53 -46.27 10.41
N GLY A 18 -19.84 -46.11 9.11
CA GLY A 18 -20.97 -45.32 8.61
C GLY A 18 -20.73 -43.82 8.57
N TRP A 19 -19.48 -43.35 8.67
CA TRP A 19 -19.19 -41.92 8.64
C TRP A 19 -19.34 -41.28 7.25
N GLY A 20 -19.10 -42.04 6.18
CA GLY A 20 -19.11 -41.49 4.81
C GLY A 20 -20.48 -41.02 4.33
N GLU A 21 -21.56 -41.58 4.86
CA GLU A 21 -22.95 -41.26 4.48
C GLU A 21 -23.68 -40.42 5.55
N ALA A 22 -23.01 -40.12 6.67
CA ALA A 22 -23.61 -39.43 7.80
C ALA A 22 -23.57 -37.91 7.61
N GLU A 23 -24.53 -37.20 8.22
CA GLU A 23 -24.49 -35.75 8.26
C GLU A 23 -23.44 -35.25 9.26
N ILE A 24 -22.83 -34.10 8.97
CA ILE A 24 -21.82 -33.49 9.84
C ILE A 24 -22.31 -33.24 11.27
N SER A 25 -23.61 -32.99 11.44
CA SER A 25 -24.26 -32.81 12.74
C SER A 25 -24.19 -34.05 13.64
N GLN A 26 -24.00 -35.24 13.06
CA GLN A 26 -23.91 -36.52 13.75
C GLN A 26 -22.47 -36.87 14.16
N ALA A 27 -21.46 -36.19 13.59
CA ALA A 27 -20.05 -36.47 13.84
C ALA A 27 -19.66 -36.59 15.34
N PRO A 28 -20.23 -35.81 16.29
CA PRO A 28 -19.89 -35.94 17.71
C PRO A 28 -20.32 -37.25 18.38
N VAL A 29 -21.28 -37.98 17.81
CA VAL A 29 -21.89 -39.17 18.44
C VAL A 29 -21.69 -40.47 17.67
N LEU A 30 -21.19 -40.41 16.43
CA LEU A 30 -20.90 -41.59 15.61
C LEU A 30 -19.92 -42.58 16.29
N PRO A 31 -19.97 -43.88 15.96
CA PRO A 31 -19.04 -44.86 16.51
C PRO A 31 -17.61 -44.63 16.01
N ILE A 32 -16.61 -44.84 16.87
CA ILE A 32 -15.18 -44.72 16.52
C ILE A 32 -14.47 -46.08 16.41
N GLY A 33 -15.24 -47.17 16.44
CA GLY A 33 -14.72 -48.55 16.33
C GLY A 33 -14.05 -49.08 17.60
N SER A 34 -13.55 -50.31 17.52
CA SER A 34 -12.81 -50.96 18.61
C SER A 34 -11.46 -50.27 18.87
N PRO A 35 -10.80 -50.50 20.03
CA PRO A 35 -9.47 -49.96 20.29
C PRO A 35 -8.42 -50.32 19.24
N GLU A 36 -8.53 -51.50 18.61
CA GLU A 36 -7.68 -51.95 17.52
C GLU A 36 -7.93 -51.15 16.23
N GLN A 37 -9.21 -50.91 15.90
CA GLN A 37 -9.59 -50.06 14.77
C GLN A 37 -9.11 -48.62 14.97
N GLN A 38 -9.29 -48.05 16.16
CA GLN A 38 -8.81 -46.71 16.48
C GLN A 38 -7.29 -46.58 16.32
N LYS A 39 -6.52 -47.56 16.80
CA LYS A 39 -5.06 -47.59 16.60
C LYS A 39 -4.68 -47.66 15.12
N ALA A 40 -5.39 -48.45 14.32
CA ALA A 40 -5.16 -48.55 12.89
C ALA A 40 -5.48 -47.22 12.18
N VAL A 41 -6.59 -46.57 12.55
CA VAL A 41 -6.98 -45.25 12.05
C VAL A 41 -5.93 -44.20 12.38
N VAL A 42 -5.52 -44.08 13.65
CA VAL A 42 -4.47 -43.13 14.04
C VAL A 42 -3.19 -43.41 13.27
N PHE A 43 -2.75 -44.66 13.16
CA PHE A 43 -1.56 -45.01 12.40
C PHE A 43 -1.64 -44.57 10.93
N GLY A 44 -2.81 -44.70 10.30
CA GLY A 44 -3.04 -44.30 8.90
C GLY A 44 -3.21 -42.80 8.68
N LEU A 45 -3.72 -42.05 9.66
CA LEU A 45 -4.11 -40.64 9.50
C LEU A 45 -3.19 -39.64 10.22
N GLU A 46 -2.35 -40.10 11.16
CA GLU A 46 -1.43 -39.25 11.95
C GLU A 46 -0.34 -38.58 11.10
N SER A 47 -0.05 -39.13 9.92
CA SER A 47 1.02 -38.65 9.04
C SER A 47 0.68 -38.86 7.56
N GLY A 48 1.48 -38.23 6.70
CA GLY A 48 1.39 -38.37 5.26
C GLY A 48 0.49 -37.33 4.59
N ASP A 49 0.64 -37.19 3.29
CA ASP A 49 -0.10 -36.19 2.51
C ASP A 49 -1.52 -36.69 2.23
N TRP A 50 -2.53 -35.86 2.49
CA TRP A 50 -3.93 -36.11 2.12
C TRP A 50 -4.27 -35.57 0.73
N HIS A 51 -3.40 -34.72 0.17
CA HIS A 51 -3.60 -34.13 -1.14
C HIS A 51 -2.42 -34.44 -2.05
N GLN A 52 -2.73 -34.73 -3.31
CA GLN A 52 -1.76 -34.90 -4.37
C GLN A 52 -1.69 -33.66 -5.24
N LEU A 53 -0.48 -33.33 -5.68
CA LEU A 53 -0.28 -32.34 -6.73
C LEU A 53 -0.61 -32.99 -8.07
N VAL A 54 -1.72 -32.58 -8.67
CA VAL A 54 -2.16 -33.01 -10.00
C VAL A 54 -1.88 -31.88 -10.97
N GLU A 55 -0.94 -32.13 -11.88
CA GLU A 55 -0.73 -31.26 -13.03
C GLU A 55 -1.86 -31.50 -14.03
N LYS A 56 -2.69 -30.48 -14.25
CA LYS A 56 -3.74 -30.52 -15.26
C LYS A 56 -3.12 -30.27 -16.65
N PRO A 57 -3.80 -30.66 -17.75
CA PRO A 57 -3.30 -30.44 -19.11
C PRO A 57 -2.95 -28.99 -19.46
N SER A 58 -3.38 -28.01 -18.65
CA SER A 58 -3.05 -26.59 -18.80
C SER A 58 -1.65 -26.22 -18.30
N GLY A 59 -0.95 -27.12 -17.60
CA GLY A 59 0.31 -26.85 -16.90
C GLY A 59 0.12 -26.32 -15.47
N ALA A 60 -1.12 -26.07 -15.05
CA ALA A 60 -1.44 -25.73 -13.66
C ALA A 60 -1.38 -26.96 -12.76
N VAL A 61 -0.71 -26.79 -11.61
CA VAL A 61 -0.56 -27.81 -10.59
C VAL A 61 -1.56 -27.53 -9.46
N PHE A 62 -2.52 -28.44 -9.27
CA PHE A 62 -3.56 -28.33 -8.25
C PHE A 62 -3.34 -29.32 -7.11
N SER A 63 -3.76 -28.97 -5.90
CA SER A 63 -3.80 -29.88 -4.76
C SER A 63 -5.17 -30.56 -4.71
N GLU A 64 -5.23 -31.87 -4.97
CA GLU A 64 -6.45 -32.68 -5.04
C GLU A 64 -6.49 -33.68 -3.88
N PHE A 65 -7.60 -33.75 -3.14
CA PHE A 65 -7.76 -34.69 -2.03
C PHE A 65 -7.78 -36.14 -2.58
N ILE A 66 -7.02 -37.03 -1.94
CA ILE A 66 -6.72 -38.36 -2.51
C ILE A 66 -7.84 -39.38 -2.31
N ALA A 67 -8.80 -39.13 -1.41
CA ALA A 67 -9.86 -40.07 -1.08
C ALA A 67 -11.22 -39.61 -1.61
N ASP A 68 -12.04 -40.58 -2.02
CA ASP A 68 -13.42 -40.36 -2.45
C ASP A 68 -14.38 -40.36 -1.24
N VAL A 69 -14.13 -39.46 -0.27
CA VAL A 69 -14.94 -39.24 0.93
C VAL A 69 -14.95 -37.75 1.28
N ASP A 70 -15.89 -37.31 2.10
CA ASP A 70 -15.89 -35.93 2.61
C ASP A 70 -14.67 -35.69 3.53
N GLU A 71 -13.82 -34.74 3.14
CA GLU A 71 -12.56 -34.42 3.83
C GLU A 71 -12.79 -33.90 5.25
N ALA A 72 -13.84 -33.09 5.46
CA ALA A 72 -14.17 -32.54 6.78
C ALA A 72 -14.61 -33.65 7.73
N MET A 73 -15.45 -34.57 7.27
CA MET A 73 -15.89 -35.74 8.03
C MET A 73 -14.72 -36.65 8.37
N LEU A 74 -13.80 -36.91 7.44
CA LEU A 74 -12.60 -37.73 7.72
C LEU A 74 -11.69 -37.06 8.76
N ALA A 75 -11.53 -35.74 8.71
CA ALA A 75 -10.77 -34.99 9.71
C ALA A 75 -11.42 -35.04 11.10
N LEU A 76 -12.74 -34.86 11.20
CA LEU A 76 -13.49 -34.97 12.46
C LEU A 76 -13.41 -36.39 13.04
N PHE A 77 -13.51 -37.41 12.18
CA PHE A 77 -13.31 -38.81 12.57
C PHE A 77 -11.90 -39.04 13.14
N ALA A 78 -10.87 -38.56 12.42
CA ALA A 78 -9.48 -38.68 12.85
C ALA A 78 -9.27 -38.07 14.25
N ILE A 79 -9.84 -36.86 14.49
CA ILE A 79 -9.79 -36.21 15.79
C ILE A 79 -10.45 -37.07 16.87
N ARG A 80 -11.63 -37.63 16.61
CA ARG A 80 -12.33 -38.49 17.59
C ARG A 80 -11.59 -39.81 17.85
N CYS A 81 -10.90 -40.37 16.85
CA CYS A 81 -10.04 -41.54 17.01
C CYS A 81 -8.71 -41.27 17.73
N GLY A 82 -8.33 -39.99 17.88
CA GLY A 82 -7.20 -39.58 18.70
C GLY A 82 -5.92 -39.22 17.94
N VAL A 83 -6.00 -38.76 16.69
CA VAL A 83 -4.84 -38.13 16.04
C VAL A 83 -4.39 -36.89 16.81
N SER A 84 -3.10 -36.54 16.78
CA SER A 84 -2.59 -35.42 17.56
C SER A 84 -3.23 -34.08 17.18
N ALA A 85 -3.32 -33.16 18.13
CA ALA A 85 -3.89 -31.83 17.90
C ALA A 85 -3.14 -31.04 16.81
N ARG A 86 -1.82 -31.25 16.72
CA ARG A 86 -0.99 -30.69 15.65
C ARG A 86 -1.37 -31.26 14.29
N ARG A 87 -1.59 -32.57 14.22
CA ARG A 87 -2.06 -33.19 12.98
C ARG A 87 -3.46 -32.71 12.62
N ALA A 88 -4.37 -32.62 13.59
CA ALA A 88 -5.71 -32.09 13.39
C ALA A 88 -5.69 -30.70 12.74
N ALA A 89 -4.83 -29.79 13.21
CA ALA A 89 -4.67 -28.46 12.64
C ALA A 89 -4.21 -28.46 11.16
N GLN A 90 -3.51 -29.51 10.72
CA GLN A 90 -3.02 -29.64 9.33
C GLN A 90 -4.06 -30.22 8.37
N ILE A 91 -4.91 -31.14 8.85
CA ILE A 91 -5.86 -31.88 8.02
C ILE A 91 -7.28 -31.30 8.06
N LEU A 92 -7.56 -30.40 9.00
CA LEU A 92 -8.87 -29.78 9.10
C LEU A 92 -9.10 -28.77 7.96
N VAL A 93 -10.22 -28.95 7.29
CA VAL A 93 -10.81 -27.97 6.38
C VAL A 93 -11.91 -27.16 7.10
N PRO A 94 -12.29 -25.97 6.58
CA PRO A 94 -13.39 -25.20 7.13
C PRO A 94 -14.67 -26.04 7.25
N CYS A 95 -15.21 -26.16 8.47
CA CYS A 95 -16.39 -26.96 8.78
C CYS A 95 -17.22 -26.30 9.89
N ASP A 96 -18.34 -26.94 10.27
CA ASP A 96 -19.24 -26.40 11.29
C ASP A 96 -18.50 -26.17 12.63
N THR A 97 -18.56 -24.92 13.11
CA THR A 97 -17.85 -24.46 14.29
C THR A 97 -18.33 -25.15 15.56
N GLU A 98 -19.64 -25.34 15.72
CA GLU A 98 -20.21 -25.95 16.92
C GLU A 98 -19.78 -27.42 16.97
N ILE A 99 -19.89 -28.13 15.86
CA ILE A 99 -19.46 -29.53 15.75
C ILE A 99 -17.97 -29.68 16.03
N LEU A 100 -17.12 -28.84 15.42
CA LEU A 100 -15.68 -28.88 15.67
C LEU A 100 -15.36 -28.63 17.15
N SER A 101 -16.02 -27.66 17.79
CA SER A 101 -15.81 -27.37 19.21
C SER A 101 -16.18 -28.58 20.09
N VAL A 102 -17.29 -29.27 19.80
CA VAL A 102 -17.69 -30.47 20.54
C VAL A 102 -16.67 -31.59 20.33
N VAL A 103 -16.29 -31.87 19.09
CA VAL A 103 -15.32 -32.94 18.76
C VAL A 103 -13.97 -32.73 19.43
N VAL A 104 -13.44 -31.51 19.40
CA VAL A 104 -12.17 -31.18 20.07
C VAL A 104 -12.32 -31.23 21.59
N SER A 105 -13.46 -30.81 22.15
CA SER A 105 -13.71 -30.84 23.59
C SER A 105 -13.72 -32.27 24.16
N GLN A 106 -14.19 -33.26 23.39
CA GLN A 106 -14.23 -34.68 23.77
C GLN A 106 -12.82 -35.27 23.99
N GLN A 107 -11.79 -34.74 23.32
CA GLN A 107 -10.39 -35.13 23.53
C GLN A 107 -9.77 -34.53 24.81
N GLY A 108 -10.50 -33.64 25.49
CA GLY A 108 -10.14 -33.07 26.77
C GLY A 108 -9.26 -31.81 26.71
N LYS A 109 -9.08 -31.19 27.88
CA LYS A 109 -8.49 -29.85 28.03
C LYS A 109 -7.08 -29.71 27.45
N LYS A 110 -6.22 -30.73 27.64
CA LYS A 110 -4.83 -30.71 27.16
C LYS A 110 -4.78 -30.72 25.63
N TYR A 111 -5.61 -31.55 25.00
CA TYR A 111 -5.72 -31.62 23.55
C TYR A 111 -6.21 -30.30 22.96
N ALA A 112 -7.31 -29.76 23.52
CA ALA A 112 -7.89 -28.50 23.07
C ALA A 112 -6.90 -27.33 23.20
N ALA A 113 -6.12 -27.25 24.28
CA ALA A 113 -5.12 -26.20 24.44
C ALA A 113 -4.03 -26.24 23.37
N VAL A 114 -3.51 -27.44 23.04
CA VAL A 114 -2.54 -27.61 21.95
C VAL A 114 -3.19 -27.28 20.61
N PHE A 115 -4.41 -27.76 20.37
CA PHE A 115 -5.15 -27.46 19.15
C PHE A 115 -5.31 -25.96 18.93
N ILE A 116 -5.77 -25.23 19.94
CA ILE A 116 -5.91 -23.76 19.90
C ILE A 116 -4.59 -23.10 19.53
N SER A 117 -3.46 -23.53 20.12
CA SER A 117 -2.15 -22.95 19.78
C SER A 117 -1.71 -23.21 18.34
N GLU A 118 -2.03 -24.38 17.79
CA GLU A 118 -1.65 -24.77 16.43
C GLU A 118 -2.51 -24.08 15.36
N VAL A 119 -3.78 -23.77 15.66
CA VAL A 119 -4.68 -23.07 14.73
C VAL A 119 -4.73 -21.55 14.90
N SER A 120 -4.19 -21.01 16.00
CA SER A 120 -4.09 -19.56 16.24
C SER A 120 -2.83 -18.97 15.58
N LEU A 121 -2.68 -19.21 14.28
CA LEU A 121 -1.57 -18.76 13.45
C LEU A 121 -2.07 -17.86 12.31
N LYS A 122 -1.17 -17.03 11.78
CA LYS A 122 -1.48 -16.08 10.70
C LYS A 122 -2.00 -16.77 9.43
N ASP A 123 -1.54 -17.99 9.14
CA ASP A 123 -1.89 -18.74 7.93
C ASP A 123 -3.38 -19.08 7.85
N PHE A 124 -4.07 -19.13 8.99
CA PHE A 124 -5.52 -19.34 9.05
C PHE A 124 -6.33 -18.05 8.96
N ARG A 125 -5.68 -16.89 8.76
CA ARG A 125 -6.34 -15.59 8.64
C ARG A 125 -6.08 -14.97 7.27
N ARG A 126 -7.14 -14.62 6.56
CA ARG A 126 -7.05 -14.07 5.20
C ARG A 126 -6.44 -12.66 5.13
N TRP A 127 -6.78 -11.78 6.08
CA TRP A 127 -6.16 -10.45 6.24
C TRP A 127 -6.23 -9.99 7.70
N GLU A 128 -5.50 -8.93 8.06
CA GLU A 128 -5.15 -8.58 9.44
C GLU A 128 -6.32 -8.50 10.44
N HIS A 129 -7.50 -8.04 10.00
CA HIS A 129 -8.67 -7.85 10.87
C HIS A 129 -9.78 -8.89 10.65
N ALA A 130 -9.67 -9.76 9.63
CA ALA A 130 -10.65 -10.82 9.39
C ALA A 130 -10.67 -11.81 10.55
N ILE A 131 -11.80 -12.43 10.87
CA ILE A 131 -11.79 -13.65 11.71
C ILE A 131 -11.00 -14.78 11.02
N SER A 132 -10.26 -15.56 11.79
CA SER A 132 -9.57 -16.74 11.28
C SER A 132 -10.53 -17.90 11.01
N THR A 133 -10.10 -18.86 10.19
CA THR A 133 -10.87 -20.07 9.83
C THR A 133 -11.42 -20.81 11.04
N PHE A 134 -10.66 -20.89 12.13
CA PHE A 134 -11.05 -21.62 13.34
C PHE A 134 -11.33 -20.70 14.54
N GLY A 135 -11.33 -19.37 14.33
CA GLY A 135 -11.39 -18.38 15.41
C GLY A 135 -12.65 -18.47 16.26
N SER A 136 -13.79 -18.78 15.65
CA SER A 136 -15.04 -18.96 16.40
C SER A 136 -14.99 -20.19 17.32
N ALA A 137 -14.43 -21.30 16.81
CA ALA A 137 -14.33 -22.56 17.56
C ALA A 137 -13.32 -22.44 18.70
N THR A 138 -12.17 -21.78 18.48
CA THR A 138 -11.15 -21.60 19.51
C THR A 138 -11.66 -20.75 20.68
N VAL A 139 -12.38 -19.65 20.41
CA VAL A 139 -12.98 -18.81 21.45
C VAL A 139 -14.05 -19.59 22.22
N ALA A 140 -14.88 -20.38 21.55
CA ALA A 140 -15.86 -21.25 22.21
C ALA A 140 -15.17 -22.28 23.13
N LEU A 141 -14.12 -22.94 22.64
CA LEU A 141 -13.37 -23.96 23.40
C LEU A 141 -12.71 -23.38 24.67
N VAL A 142 -12.11 -22.20 24.59
CA VAL A 142 -11.49 -21.55 25.76
C VAL A 142 -12.52 -21.34 26.88
N ALA A 143 -13.72 -20.89 26.52
CA ALA A 143 -14.79 -20.67 27.49
C ALA A 143 -15.39 -21.99 28.00
N GLN A 144 -15.80 -22.89 27.11
CA GLN A 144 -16.46 -24.16 27.45
C GLN A 144 -15.60 -25.04 28.36
N LEU A 145 -14.29 -25.10 28.11
CA LEU A 145 -13.36 -25.94 28.87
C LEU A 145 -12.72 -25.21 30.06
N GLY A 146 -12.96 -23.91 30.22
CA GLY A 146 -12.33 -23.07 31.24
C GLY A 146 -10.80 -23.07 31.12
N LEU A 147 -10.28 -22.91 29.90
CA LEU A 147 -8.84 -22.85 29.64
C LEU A 147 -8.28 -21.46 30.00
N PRO A 148 -6.99 -21.32 30.32
CA PRO A 148 -6.34 -20.01 30.42
C PRO A 148 -6.53 -19.21 29.13
N VAL A 149 -6.66 -17.88 29.23
CA VAL A 149 -6.75 -17.02 28.05
C VAL A 149 -5.45 -17.14 27.26
N PRO A 150 -5.48 -17.54 25.98
CA PRO A 150 -4.28 -17.59 25.16
C PRO A 150 -3.66 -16.20 24.93
N HIS A 151 -2.38 -16.04 25.25
CA HIS A 151 -1.57 -14.87 24.89
C HIS A 151 -1.04 -15.00 23.44
N SER A 152 -1.92 -15.31 22.50
CA SER A 152 -1.64 -15.33 21.06
C SER A 152 -2.28 -14.11 20.41
N LEU A 153 -1.52 -13.39 19.60
CA LEU A 153 -2.02 -12.25 18.83
C LEU A 153 -3.21 -12.65 17.95
N GLU A 154 -3.13 -13.80 17.30
CA GLU A 154 -4.17 -14.26 16.37
C GLU A 154 -5.44 -14.70 17.11
N TYR A 155 -5.30 -15.43 18.22
CA TYR A 155 -6.45 -15.71 19.09
C TYR A 155 -7.11 -14.42 19.59
N CYS A 156 -6.30 -13.45 20.06
CA CYS A 156 -6.80 -12.18 20.58
C CYS A 156 -7.55 -11.36 19.53
N LYS A 157 -7.10 -11.40 18.26
CA LYS A 157 -7.84 -10.77 17.14
C LYS A 157 -9.20 -11.42 16.91
N ASP A 158 -9.29 -12.75 16.94
CA ASP A 158 -10.56 -13.47 16.78
C ASP A 158 -11.52 -13.17 17.92
N TRP A 159 -11.03 -13.22 19.14
CA TRP A 159 -11.80 -12.84 20.32
C TRP A 159 -12.27 -11.39 20.24
N ALA A 160 -11.40 -10.44 19.86
CA ALA A 160 -11.74 -9.03 19.74
C ALA A 160 -12.82 -8.79 18.67
N ALA A 161 -12.76 -9.50 17.54
CA ALA A 161 -13.77 -9.42 16.48
C ALA A 161 -15.15 -9.91 16.97
N ILE A 162 -15.18 -11.07 17.64
CA ILE A 162 -16.42 -11.61 18.22
C ILE A 162 -16.94 -10.71 19.33
N ALA A 163 -16.07 -10.16 20.18
CA ALA A 163 -16.45 -9.27 21.26
C ALA A 163 -17.01 -7.93 20.74
N ALA A 164 -16.39 -7.32 19.74
CA ALA A 164 -16.89 -6.11 19.13
C ALA A 164 -18.28 -6.34 18.50
N PHE A 165 -18.50 -7.49 17.87
CA PHE A 165 -19.81 -7.88 17.36
C PHE A 165 -20.86 -8.02 18.46
N ARG A 166 -20.55 -8.76 19.53
CA ARG A 166 -21.50 -9.02 20.62
C ARG A 166 -21.77 -7.82 21.52
N LEU A 167 -20.81 -6.91 21.68
CA LEU A 167 -20.90 -5.81 22.63
C LEU A 167 -21.18 -4.46 21.97
N ALA A 168 -20.70 -4.24 20.74
CA ALA A 168 -20.80 -2.97 20.03
C ALA A 168 -21.56 -3.06 18.69
N GLY A 169 -22.04 -4.24 18.30
CA GLY A 169 -22.79 -4.43 17.05
C GLY A 169 -21.95 -4.28 15.78
N ILE A 170 -20.62 -4.33 15.90
CA ILE A 170 -19.71 -4.21 14.77
C ILE A 170 -19.69 -5.53 14.00
N LYS A 171 -19.94 -5.50 12.69
CA LYS A 171 -19.88 -6.70 11.85
C LYS A 171 -18.52 -7.38 12.00
N VAL A 172 -18.51 -8.69 12.20
CA VAL A 172 -17.27 -9.49 12.26
C VAL A 172 -16.57 -9.38 10.90
N PRO A 173 -15.36 -8.80 10.81
CA PRO A 173 -14.68 -8.69 9.52
C PRO A 173 -14.36 -10.09 8.98
N GLY A 174 -14.60 -10.32 7.69
CA GLY A 174 -14.36 -11.61 7.05
C GLY A 174 -15.42 -12.67 7.30
N ALA A 175 -16.53 -12.32 7.96
CA ALA A 175 -17.67 -13.23 8.13
C ALA A 175 -18.23 -13.75 6.80
N GLU A 176 -18.14 -12.95 5.73
CA GLU A 176 -18.59 -13.32 4.38
C GLU A 176 -17.87 -14.55 3.80
N PHE A 177 -16.67 -14.89 4.30
CA PHE A 177 -15.94 -16.08 3.89
C PHE A 177 -16.35 -17.34 4.67
N PHE A 178 -17.14 -17.17 5.72
CA PHE A 178 -17.54 -18.22 6.65
C PHE A 178 -19.04 -18.13 6.99
N PRO A 179 -19.94 -18.32 6.00
CA PRO A 179 -21.38 -18.09 6.17
C PRO A 179 -22.06 -19.00 7.21
N HIS A 180 -21.42 -20.11 7.59
CA HIS A 180 -21.93 -21.06 8.57
C HIS A 180 -21.30 -20.91 9.96
N HIS A 181 -20.45 -19.89 10.19
CA HIS A 181 -19.89 -19.67 11.53
C HIS A 181 -20.97 -19.19 12.50
N VAL A 182 -21.20 -19.98 13.54
CA VAL A 182 -21.93 -19.52 14.72
C VAL A 182 -20.94 -18.91 15.69
N TYR A 183 -21.14 -17.65 16.06
CA TYR A 183 -20.28 -16.94 17.00
C TYR A 183 -20.72 -17.16 18.46
N PRO A 184 -19.78 -17.31 19.41
CA PRO A 184 -20.08 -17.39 20.84
C PRO A 184 -21.08 -16.32 21.31
N SER A 185 -21.96 -16.70 22.24
CA SER A 185 -22.97 -15.81 22.80
C SER A 185 -22.34 -14.66 23.61
N ARG A 186 -23.13 -13.61 23.87
CA ARG A 186 -22.68 -12.48 24.69
C ARG A 186 -22.20 -12.92 26.07
N ASP A 187 -22.92 -13.84 26.71
CA ASP A 187 -22.57 -14.32 28.06
C ASP A 187 -21.19 -14.99 28.07
N ILE A 188 -20.91 -15.83 27.07
CA ILE A 188 -19.61 -16.49 26.89
C ILE A 188 -18.48 -15.46 26.80
N VAL A 189 -18.64 -14.45 25.92
CA VAL A 189 -17.63 -13.41 25.71
C VAL A 189 -17.42 -12.56 26.96
N THR A 190 -18.49 -12.25 27.70
CA THR A 190 -18.41 -11.35 28.87
C THR A 190 -17.87 -12.01 30.14
N THR A 191 -17.88 -13.35 30.24
CA THR A 191 -17.52 -14.09 31.47
C THR A 191 -16.12 -13.74 32.00
N ARG A 192 -15.14 -13.57 31.10
CA ARG A 192 -13.74 -13.23 31.43
C ARG A 192 -13.26 -12.03 30.62
N LEU A 193 -14.14 -11.03 30.48
CA LEU A 193 -13.93 -9.88 29.59
C LEU A 193 -12.65 -9.10 29.93
N ALA A 194 -12.44 -8.78 31.21
CA ALA A 194 -11.26 -8.02 31.65
C ALA A 194 -9.94 -8.76 31.39
N GLU A 195 -9.91 -10.08 31.61
CA GLU A 195 -8.73 -10.92 31.36
C GLU A 195 -8.38 -10.96 29.85
N HIS A 196 -9.39 -11.09 28.98
CA HIS A 196 -9.17 -11.07 27.55
C HIS A 196 -8.73 -9.70 27.03
N ILE A 197 -9.31 -8.61 27.54
CA ILE A 197 -8.85 -7.25 27.21
C ILE A 197 -7.37 -7.10 27.57
N ALA A 198 -6.97 -7.50 28.78
CA ALA A 198 -5.58 -7.44 29.20
C ALA A 198 -4.65 -8.24 28.28
N ALA A 199 -5.03 -9.49 27.94
CA ALA A 199 -4.26 -10.32 27.02
C ALA A 199 -4.13 -9.68 25.62
N CYS A 200 -5.22 -9.10 25.09
CA CYS A 200 -5.21 -8.43 23.79
C CYS A 200 -4.26 -7.22 23.75
N LEU A 201 -4.20 -6.46 24.84
CA LEU A 201 -3.32 -5.31 24.97
C LEU A 201 -1.85 -5.74 25.09
N GLU A 202 -1.58 -6.76 25.89
CA GLU A 202 -0.23 -7.28 26.10
C GLU A 202 0.39 -7.83 24.80
N VAL A 203 -0.40 -8.54 23.98
CA VAL A 203 0.07 -9.05 22.69
C VAL A 203 0.04 -8.02 21.56
N GLY A 204 -0.45 -6.80 21.82
CA GLY A 204 -0.45 -5.69 20.86
C GLY A 204 -1.47 -5.82 19.73
N VAL A 205 -2.71 -6.23 20.02
CA VAL A 205 -3.79 -6.23 19.01
C VAL A 205 -4.00 -4.80 18.45
N PRO A 206 -3.99 -4.60 17.11
CA PRO A 206 -4.15 -3.27 16.51
C PRO A 206 -5.48 -2.60 16.86
N ALA A 207 -5.42 -1.31 17.19
CA ALA A 207 -6.58 -0.48 17.54
C ALA A 207 -7.48 -0.18 16.33
N THR A 208 -6.87 -0.15 15.14
CA THR A 208 -7.57 -0.06 13.85
C THR A 208 -8.50 -1.24 13.58
N GLY A 209 -8.30 -2.35 14.29
CA GLY A 209 -9.21 -3.49 14.32
C GLY A 209 -10.34 -3.36 15.35
N PRO A 210 -11.08 -4.45 15.59
CA PRO A 210 -12.30 -4.41 16.41
C PRO A 210 -12.08 -4.11 17.91
N LEU A 211 -10.86 -4.27 18.43
CA LEU A 211 -10.56 -4.15 19.86
C LEU A 211 -10.92 -2.77 20.44
N ALA A 212 -10.71 -1.69 19.69
CA ALA A 212 -10.93 -0.34 20.19
C ALA A 212 -12.38 -0.06 20.60
N ALA A 213 -13.35 -0.75 19.98
CA ALA A 213 -14.76 -0.65 20.33
C ALA A 213 -15.14 -1.49 21.56
N VAL A 214 -14.37 -2.53 21.89
CA VAL A 214 -14.63 -3.43 23.01
C VAL A 214 -14.46 -2.73 24.35
N ILE A 215 -13.42 -1.89 24.50
CA ILE A 215 -13.09 -1.24 25.77
C ILE A 215 -14.23 -0.31 26.24
N PRO A 216 -14.74 0.64 25.44
CA PRO A 216 -15.88 1.46 25.85
C PRO A 216 -17.15 0.64 26.11
N ALA A 217 -17.41 -0.40 25.31
CA ALA A 217 -18.56 -1.27 25.52
C ALA A 217 -18.47 -2.05 26.85
N ALA A 218 -17.27 -2.46 27.25
CA ALA A 218 -17.01 -3.10 28.54
C ALA A 218 -17.28 -2.16 29.72
N VAL A 219 -16.99 -0.86 29.59
CA VAL A 219 -17.34 0.18 30.59
C VAL A 219 -18.85 0.35 30.68
N GLN A 220 -19.54 0.46 29.53
CA GLN A 220 -21.01 0.60 29.49
C GLN A 220 -21.72 -0.60 30.14
N LEU A 221 -21.11 -1.78 30.06
CA LEU A 221 -21.60 -3.00 30.70
C LEU A 221 -21.29 -3.12 32.19
N GLY A 222 -20.48 -2.22 32.75
CA GLY A 222 -20.00 -2.30 34.13
C GLY A 222 -19.00 -3.45 34.36
N ALA A 223 -18.45 -4.05 33.30
CA ALA A 223 -17.49 -5.15 33.40
C ALA A 223 -16.08 -4.66 33.77
N ILE A 224 -15.75 -3.42 33.40
CA ILE A 224 -14.55 -2.69 33.86
C ILE A 224 -14.96 -1.27 34.26
N THR A 225 -14.23 -0.66 35.19
CA THR A 225 -14.46 0.75 35.54
C THR A 225 -13.91 1.68 34.45
N ARG A 226 -14.41 2.92 34.40
CA ARG A 226 -13.91 3.93 33.43
C ARG A 226 -12.44 4.23 33.68
N GLU A 227 -12.02 4.31 34.94
CA GLU A 227 -10.63 4.57 35.33
C GLU A 227 -9.72 3.46 34.81
N LYS A 228 -10.15 2.20 34.97
CA LYS A 228 -9.40 1.05 34.47
C LYS A 228 -9.32 1.02 32.94
N ALA A 229 -10.38 1.45 32.27
CA ALA A 229 -10.37 1.60 30.81
C ALA A 229 -9.38 2.67 30.34
N ILE A 230 -9.24 3.78 31.08
CA ILE A 230 -8.23 4.81 30.79
C ILE A 230 -6.82 4.24 30.93
N ASP A 231 -6.54 3.51 32.03
CA ASP A 231 -5.25 2.81 32.22
C ASP A 231 -4.94 1.88 31.05
N TYR A 232 -5.93 1.09 30.62
CA TYR A 232 -5.77 0.17 29.49
C TYR A 232 -5.49 0.87 28.17
N VAL A 233 -6.12 2.00 27.90
CA VAL A 233 -5.86 2.73 26.65
C VAL A 233 -4.48 3.41 26.67
N PHE A 234 -4.01 3.89 27.82
CA PHE A 234 -2.63 4.40 27.92
C PHE A 234 -1.59 3.28 27.79
N LEU A 235 -1.84 2.11 28.37
CA LEU A 235 -1.00 0.93 28.12
C LEU A 235 -0.98 0.57 26.62
N ALA A 236 -2.14 0.64 25.95
CA ALA A 236 -2.24 0.39 24.52
C ALA A 236 -1.48 1.42 23.67
N LEU A 237 -1.50 2.70 24.07
CA LEU A 237 -0.76 3.77 23.43
C LEU A 237 0.75 3.59 23.54
N ASP A 238 1.25 3.12 24.69
CA ASP A 238 2.67 2.83 24.91
C ASP A 238 3.16 1.67 24.03
N CYS A 239 2.31 0.66 23.78
CA CYS A 239 2.63 -0.47 22.91
C CYS A 239 2.36 -0.21 21.41
N ALA A 240 1.64 0.87 21.07
CA ALA A 240 1.22 1.14 19.69
C ALA A 240 2.39 1.58 18.81
N ASN A 241 2.70 0.80 17.78
CA ASN A 241 3.77 1.12 16.83
C ASN A 241 3.28 1.97 15.64
N ARG A 242 2.02 1.81 15.23
CA ARG A 242 1.47 2.47 14.03
C ARG A 242 0.77 3.80 14.34
N PRO A 243 0.93 4.83 13.50
CA PRO A 243 0.23 6.12 13.65
C PRO A 243 -1.30 5.99 13.68
N ALA A 244 -1.83 5.08 12.86
CA ALA A 244 -3.27 4.84 12.78
C ALA A 244 -3.84 4.28 14.09
N ASP A 245 -3.11 3.38 14.77
CA ASP A 245 -3.55 2.81 16.04
C ASP A 245 -3.54 3.87 17.15
N ARG A 246 -2.49 4.69 17.23
CA ARG A 246 -2.42 5.81 18.17
C ARG A 246 -3.58 6.79 17.99
N LYS A 247 -3.92 7.14 16.74
CA LYS A 247 -5.09 7.99 16.45
C LYS A 247 -6.37 7.39 17.03
N VAL A 248 -6.62 6.10 16.80
CA VAL A 248 -7.84 5.44 17.31
C VAL A 248 -7.86 5.41 18.83
N TRP A 249 -6.74 5.11 19.49
CA TRP A 249 -6.68 5.12 20.95
C TRP A 249 -6.88 6.52 21.55
N VAL A 250 -6.31 7.55 20.93
CA VAL A 250 -6.58 8.95 21.31
C VAL A 250 -8.07 9.26 21.17
N ASP A 251 -8.70 8.82 20.08
CA ASP A 251 -10.13 9.01 19.89
C ASP A 251 -10.93 8.32 21.00
N VAL A 252 -10.59 7.06 21.36
CA VAL A 252 -11.19 6.32 22.49
C VAL A 252 -11.14 7.12 23.80
N LEU A 253 -9.98 7.70 24.14
CA LEU A 253 -9.85 8.53 25.36
C LEU A 253 -10.78 9.75 25.32
N ILE A 254 -10.79 10.48 24.21
CA ILE A 254 -11.37 11.82 24.16
C ILE A 254 -12.87 11.80 23.83
N VAL A 255 -13.29 10.91 22.93
CA VAL A 255 -14.67 10.87 22.42
C VAL A 255 -15.52 9.90 23.22
N GLN A 256 -15.04 8.67 23.44
CA GLN A 256 -15.82 7.60 24.07
C GLN A 256 -15.70 7.63 25.59
N LEU A 257 -14.47 7.72 26.13
CA LEU A 257 -14.24 7.78 27.57
C LEU A 257 -14.35 9.21 28.14
N ARG A 258 -14.33 10.24 27.26
CA ARG A 258 -14.46 11.66 27.63
C ARG A 258 -13.50 12.06 28.74
N VAL A 259 -12.22 11.72 28.57
CA VAL A 259 -11.16 12.08 29.52
C VAL A 259 -10.97 13.60 29.51
N SER A 260 -11.04 14.20 30.69
CA SER A 260 -10.86 15.64 30.88
C SER A 260 -9.38 16.04 30.92
N PRO A 261 -9.02 17.30 30.64
CA PRO A 261 -7.64 17.78 30.75
C PRO A 261 -7.00 17.53 32.12
N SER A 262 -7.77 17.67 33.21
CA SER A 262 -7.28 17.38 34.57
C SER A 262 -6.91 15.91 34.78
N GLU A 263 -7.66 14.99 34.16
CA GLU A 263 -7.37 13.54 34.24
C GLU A 263 -6.15 13.16 33.40
N LEU A 264 -5.92 13.83 32.27
CA LEU A 264 -4.71 13.63 31.46
C LEU A 264 -3.44 13.94 32.25
N GLY A 265 -3.50 14.84 33.24
CA GLY A 265 -2.37 15.21 34.08
C GLY A 265 -1.72 14.01 34.80
N ALA A 266 -2.48 12.96 35.11
CA ALA A 266 -1.96 11.75 35.74
C ALA A 266 -1.09 10.89 34.80
N TYR A 267 -1.19 11.09 33.48
CA TYR A 267 -0.50 10.30 32.45
C TYR A 267 0.52 11.13 31.65
N VAL A 268 1.00 12.25 32.22
CA VAL A 268 1.82 13.22 31.49
C VAL A 268 3.09 12.60 30.89
N GLN A 269 3.70 11.63 31.57
CA GLN A 269 4.92 10.97 31.13
C GLN A 269 4.66 10.05 29.91
N GLN A 270 3.57 9.29 29.94
CA GLN A 270 3.12 8.47 28.81
C GLN A 270 2.71 9.34 27.62
N ILE A 271 2.05 10.47 27.88
CA ILE A 271 1.67 11.43 26.83
C ILE A 271 2.92 12.02 26.17
N ILE A 272 3.95 12.40 26.94
CA ILE A 272 5.22 12.88 26.39
C ILE A 272 5.88 11.82 25.52
N ALA A 273 6.01 10.59 26.01
CA ALA A 273 6.59 9.47 25.26
C ALA A 273 5.85 9.25 23.93
N CYS A 274 4.51 9.24 23.96
CA CYS A 274 3.69 9.09 22.76
C CYS A 274 3.83 10.30 21.81
N ALA A 275 3.92 11.52 22.35
CA ALA A 275 4.01 12.76 21.59
C ALA A 275 5.31 12.89 20.79
N GLN A 276 6.39 12.19 21.18
CA GLN A 276 7.66 12.17 20.43
C GLN A 276 7.50 11.72 18.97
N THR A 277 6.43 10.99 18.66
CA THR A 277 6.07 10.59 17.29
C THR A 277 5.63 11.77 16.40
N GLY A 278 5.31 12.92 17.00
CA GLY A 278 4.95 14.17 16.32
C GLY A 278 3.57 14.15 15.64
N GLU A 279 2.68 13.22 16.00
CA GLU A 279 1.42 12.99 15.31
C GLU A 279 0.30 13.91 15.76
N ALA A 280 -0.45 14.47 14.80
CA ALA A 280 -1.48 15.47 15.06
C ALA A 280 -2.53 15.06 16.11
N PRO A 281 -3.11 13.84 16.10
CA PRO A 281 -4.09 13.45 17.12
C PRO A 281 -3.54 13.51 18.55
N VAL A 282 -2.31 13.03 18.76
CA VAL A 282 -1.65 13.03 20.07
C VAL A 282 -1.36 14.46 20.51
N ILE A 283 -0.78 15.28 19.62
CA ILE A 283 -0.42 16.66 19.96
C ILE A 283 -1.67 17.52 20.20
N GLU A 284 -2.63 17.49 19.29
CA GLU A 284 -3.81 18.38 19.34
C GLU A 284 -4.78 18.01 20.46
N LYS A 285 -4.91 16.71 20.78
CA LYS A 285 -5.94 16.24 21.73
C LYS A 285 -5.40 15.82 23.09
N LEU A 286 -4.11 15.48 23.22
CA LEU A 286 -3.51 15.12 24.51
C LEU A 286 -2.54 16.20 25.01
N VAL A 287 -1.65 16.71 24.16
CA VAL A 287 -0.63 17.69 24.58
C VAL A 287 -1.21 19.08 24.78
N VAL A 288 -1.90 19.64 23.78
CA VAL A 288 -2.42 21.02 23.86
C VAL A 288 -3.36 21.24 25.06
N PRO A 289 -4.30 20.33 25.39
CA PRO A 289 -5.18 20.50 26.54
C PRO A 289 -4.46 20.46 27.90
N LEU A 290 -3.22 19.97 27.97
CA LEU A 290 -2.46 19.94 29.22
C LEU A 290 -1.85 21.30 29.61
N PHE A 291 -1.60 22.20 28.66
CA PHE A 291 -0.95 23.49 28.98
C PHE A 291 -1.65 24.31 30.07
N PRO A 292 -3.00 24.43 30.10
CA PRO A 292 -3.69 25.19 31.15
C PRO A 292 -3.71 24.51 32.53
N VAL A 293 -3.51 23.20 32.59
CA VAL A 293 -3.67 22.37 33.81
C VAL A 293 -2.36 21.77 34.33
N ALA A 294 -1.29 21.82 33.54
CA ALA A 294 0.04 21.37 33.93
C ALA A 294 0.66 22.38 34.91
N HIS A 295 0.40 22.19 36.20
CA HIS A 295 0.90 23.07 37.27
C HIS A 295 2.37 22.85 37.63
N ALA A 296 3.01 21.81 37.08
CA ALA A 296 4.40 21.48 37.35
C ALA A 296 5.35 22.14 36.32
N ALA A 297 6.14 23.11 36.79
CA ALA A 297 7.14 23.82 35.97
C ALA A 297 8.20 22.89 35.34
N THR A 298 8.35 21.67 35.83
CA THR A 298 9.38 20.71 35.39
C THR A 298 9.03 19.98 34.09
N VAL A 299 7.74 19.72 33.83
CA VAL A 299 7.27 18.91 32.69
C VAL A 299 6.84 19.78 31.51
N LEU A 300 6.43 21.02 31.81
CA LEU A 300 6.00 22.01 30.83
C LEU A 300 7.02 22.27 29.69
N PRO A 301 8.34 22.43 29.94
CA PRO A 301 9.32 22.65 28.87
C PRO A 301 9.39 21.48 27.89
N GLU A 302 9.42 20.25 28.40
CA GLU A 302 9.48 19.04 27.59
C GLU A 302 8.20 18.90 26.77
N LEU A 303 7.02 19.02 27.40
CA LEU A 303 5.72 18.97 26.74
C LEU A 303 5.61 20.00 25.59
N ALA A 304 6.07 21.23 25.83
CA ALA A 304 6.12 22.29 24.82
C ALA A 304 7.06 21.93 23.67
N LEU A 305 8.27 21.45 23.99
CA LEU A 305 9.28 21.10 23.01
C LEU A 305 8.77 20.00 22.07
N VAL A 306 8.23 18.91 22.62
CA VAL A 306 7.68 17.81 21.81
C VAL A 306 6.54 18.29 20.90
N GLY A 307 5.68 19.20 21.40
CA GLY A 307 4.63 19.83 20.61
C GLY A 307 5.15 20.69 19.45
N LEU A 308 6.26 21.42 19.64
CA LEU A 308 6.89 22.25 18.60
C LEU A 308 7.61 21.42 17.51
N TYR A 309 7.89 20.14 17.78
CA TYR A 309 8.38 19.18 16.79
C TYR A 309 7.26 18.39 16.10
N ALA A 310 5.99 18.75 16.32
CA ALA A 310 4.87 18.09 15.63
C ALA A 310 5.03 18.14 14.10
N LYS A 311 4.63 17.07 13.41
CA LYS A 311 4.78 16.90 11.96
C LYS A 311 3.96 17.92 11.16
N THR A 312 2.79 18.32 11.67
CA THR A 312 1.88 19.21 10.94
C THR A 312 1.99 20.67 11.38
N LYS A 313 1.83 21.56 10.41
CA LYS A 313 1.74 23.02 10.59
C LYS A 313 0.67 23.43 11.60
N LYS A 314 -0.50 22.79 11.50
CA LYS A 314 -1.65 23.04 12.37
C LYS A 314 -1.33 22.72 13.83
N SER A 315 -0.75 21.55 14.09
CA SER A 315 -0.43 21.12 15.45
C SER A 315 0.60 22.05 16.10
N ARG A 316 1.66 22.44 15.37
CA ARG A 316 2.64 23.43 15.88
C ARG A 316 2.02 24.80 16.13
N THR A 317 1.12 25.25 15.25
CA THR A 317 0.37 26.52 15.44
C THR A 317 -0.46 26.48 16.72
N LEU A 318 -1.17 25.39 16.99
CA LEU A 318 -1.97 25.24 18.22
C LEU A 318 -1.09 25.24 19.47
N VAL A 319 0.07 24.59 19.42
CA VAL A 319 1.04 24.63 20.52
C VAL A 319 1.54 26.05 20.75
N LEU A 320 1.99 26.76 19.70
CA LEU A 320 2.43 28.15 19.80
C LEU A 320 1.33 29.07 20.38
N GLN A 321 0.08 28.86 19.99
CA GLN A 321 -1.06 29.60 20.54
C GLN A 321 -1.25 29.31 22.04
N ALA A 322 -1.19 28.04 22.45
CA ALA A 322 -1.33 27.66 23.85
C ALA A 322 -0.19 28.23 24.72
N LEU A 323 1.02 28.37 24.17
CA LEU A 323 2.16 28.95 24.87
C LEU A 323 2.02 30.46 25.13
N ARG A 324 1.16 31.19 24.40
CA ARG A 324 1.00 32.65 24.58
C ARG A 324 0.50 33.02 25.97
N ASP A 325 -0.25 32.13 26.61
CA ASP A 325 -0.86 32.40 27.90
C ASP A 325 0.03 31.94 29.08
N ILE A 326 1.20 31.34 28.78
CA ILE A 326 2.14 30.85 29.79
C ILE A 326 3.15 31.93 30.16
N SER A 327 3.45 32.04 31.47
CA SER A 327 4.58 32.81 31.99
C SER A 327 5.80 31.89 32.16
N PRO A 328 6.81 31.96 31.29
CA PRO A 328 7.90 30.98 31.28
C PRO A 328 8.92 31.23 32.39
N SER A 329 9.49 30.15 32.92
CA SER A 329 10.70 30.21 33.76
C SER A 329 11.97 30.32 32.90
N PRO A 330 13.13 30.70 33.46
CA PRO A 330 14.39 30.74 32.70
C PRO A 330 14.73 29.39 32.04
N GLN A 331 14.57 28.29 32.76
CA GLN A 331 14.77 26.94 32.22
C GLN A 331 13.81 26.61 31.06
N PHE A 332 12.57 27.11 31.11
CA PHE A 332 11.59 26.94 30.05
C PHE A 332 11.98 27.74 28.80
N ILE A 333 12.49 28.96 28.98
CA ILE A 333 13.03 29.81 27.92
C ILE A 333 14.20 29.09 27.25
N ASP A 334 15.20 28.64 28.03
CA ASP A 334 16.41 28.00 27.50
C ASP A 334 16.07 26.75 26.66
N ALA A 335 15.14 25.93 27.13
CA ALA A 335 14.73 24.70 26.44
C ALA A 335 14.07 24.94 25.07
N LEU A 336 13.38 26.08 24.88
CA LEU A 336 12.60 26.34 23.66
C LEU A 336 13.25 27.36 22.72
N SER A 337 14.26 28.12 23.19
CA SER A 337 14.84 29.26 22.48
C SER A 337 15.35 28.92 21.08
N ALA A 338 16.10 27.81 20.94
CA ALA A 338 16.64 27.37 19.65
C ALA A 338 15.51 27.02 18.66
N ARG A 339 14.52 26.24 19.12
CA ARG A 339 13.42 25.77 18.28
C ARG A 339 12.48 26.90 17.87
N LEU A 340 12.20 27.85 18.77
CA LEU A 340 11.41 29.04 18.44
C LEU A 340 12.16 29.96 17.46
N GLY A 341 13.48 30.07 17.60
CA GLY A 341 14.35 30.78 16.64
C GLY A 341 14.24 30.19 15.24
N GLU A 342 14.39 28.87 15.11
CA GLU A 342 14.25 28.15 13.84
C GLU A 342 12.85 28.31 13.22
N LEU A 343 11.78 28.22 14.02
CA LEU A 343 10.41 28.40 13.51
C LEU A 343 10.16 29.84 13.04
N ALA A 344 10.76 30.84 13.68
CA ALA A 344 10.61 32.25 13.33
C ALA A 344 11.28 32.62 11.99
N THR A 345 12.29 31.86 11.53
CA THR A 345 12.99 32.13 10.27
C THR A 345 12.32 31.49 9.04
N GLN A 346 11.28 30.67 9.23
CA GLN A 346 10.56 30.03 8.13
C GLN A 346 9.73 31.04 7.30
N THR A 347 9.62 30.78 6.00
CA THR A 347 8.96 31.69 5.02
C THR A 347 7.50 32.00 5.37
N HIS A 348 7.19 33.28 5.63
CA HIS A 348 5.87 33.92 5.83
C HIS A 348 4.68 32.98 6.15
N THR A 349 4.80 32.21 7.23
CA THR A 349 3.70 31.39 7.76
C THR A 349 3.17 31.97 9.06
N THR A 350 1.94 31.58 9.42
CA THR A 350 1.34 31.88 10.74
C THR A 350 2.22 31.37 11.89
N GLU A 351 2.90 30.25 11.71
CA GLU A 351 3.85 29.68 12.69
C GLU A 351 5.04 30.60 12.94
N ALA A 352 5.68 31.11 11.88
CA ALA A 352 6.80 32.03 12.00
C ALA A 352 6.40 33.34 12.71
N THR A 353 5.19 33.84 12.42
CA THR A 353 4.65 35.05 13.07
C THR A 353 4.44 34.82 14.57
N LEU A 354 3.83 33.69 14.96
CA LEU A 354 3.58 33.35 16.36
C LEU A 354 4.87 33.05 17.13
N ALA A 355 5.84 32.38 16.50
CA ALA A 355 7.14 32.12 17.10
C ALA A 355 7.92 33.43 17.34
N ALA A 356 7.93 34.35 16.38
CA ALA A 356 8.53 35.67 16.54
C ALA A 356 7.84 36.50 17.63
N GLU A 357 6.51 36.44 17.73
CA GLU A 357 5.75 37.08 18.80
C GLU A 357 6.17 36.54 20.18
N LEU A 358 6.30 35.21 20.33
CA LEU A 358 6.73 34.60 21.59
C LEU A 358 8.17 34.97 21.95
N LEU A 359 9.10 34.94 21.00
CA LEU A 359 10.50 35.36 21.22
C LEU A 359 10.56 36.81 21.70
N SER A 360 9.80 37.71 21.07
CA SER A 360 9.71 39.11 21.48
C SER A 360 9.08 39.27 22.87
N ARG A 361 7.98 38.56 23.14
CA ARG A 361 7.27 38.63 24.43
C ARG A 361 8.07 38.07 25.59
N TRP A 362 8.89 37.05 25.35
CA TRP A 362 9.75 36.43 26.36
C TRP A 362 11.16 37.03 26.41
N ASN A 363 11.42 38.06 25.60
CA ASN A 363 12.71 38.76 25.51
C ASN A 363 13.90 37.83 25.22
N ILE A 364 13.70 36.87 24.33
CA ILE A 364 14.68 35.87 23.92
C ILE A 364 15.43 36.37 22.68
N SER A 365 16.75 36.46 22.77
CA SER A 365 17.60 36.59 21.58
C SER A 365 18.06 35.19 21.16
N PRO A 366 17.52 34.61 20.07
CA PRO A 366 17.91 33.27 19.66
C PRO A 366 19.39 33.27 19.27
N ALA A 367 20.18 32.37 19.85
CA ALA A 367 21.49 32.01 19.32
C ALA A 367 21.23 31.19 18.05
N LEU A 368 21.13 31.87 16.92
CA LEU A 368 21.16 31.20 15.62
C LEU A 368 22.61 30.77 15.38
N ASP A 369 22.88 29.47 15.46
CA ASP A 369 24.02 28.91 14.73
C ASP A 369 23.81 29.32 13.28
N SER A 370 24.71 30.17 12.79
CA SER A 370 24.64 30.68 11.42
C SER A 370 24.80 29.48 10.47
N PRO A 371 23.98 29.37 9.41
CA PRO A 371 24.29 28.40 8.36
C PRO A 371 25.71 28.67 7.88
N PRO A 372 26.46 27.65 7.43
CA PRO A 372 27.81 27.87 6.93
C PRO A 372 27.78 28.98 5.89
N ASP A 373 28.65 29.99 6.02
CA ASP A 373 28.69 31.19 5.18
C ASP A 373 28.78 30.89 3.67
N CYS A 374 29.09 29.63 3.31
CA CYS A 374 29.03 29.09 1.96
C CYS A 374 28.40 27.67 1.96
N LEU A 375 27.19 27.54 1.41
CA LEU A 375 26.51 26.24 1.22
C LEU A 375 27.23 25.34 0.20
N TRP A 376 28.03 25.94 -0.68
CA TRP A 376 28.85 25.23 -1.67
C TRP A 376 30.21 24.87 -1.07
N GLN A 377 30.35 23.64 -0.56
CA GLN A 377 31.61 23.12 -0.02
C GLN A 377 32.36 22.30 -1.07
N PRO A 378 33.70 22.47 -1.22
CA PRO A 378 34.51 21.56 -2.02
C PRO A 378 34.55 20.17 -1.36
N THR A 379 34.71 19.12 -2.18
CA THR A 379 34.85 17.75 -1.66
C THR A 379 36.01 17.66 -0.66
N PRO A 380 35.80 17.11 0.55
CA PRO A 380 36.85 16.89 1.54
C PRO A 380 37.99 16.04 0.96
N ASP A 381 39.23 16.37 1.31
CA ASP A 381 40.38 15.55 0.92
C ASP A 381 40.37 14.23 1.70
N SER A 382 40.14 13.12 0.99
CA SER A 382 40.14 11.75 1.51
C SER A 382 41.40 11.36 2.29
N SER A 383 42.53 12.07 2.09
CA SER A 383 43.79 11.84 2.80
C SER A 383 43.70 12.09 4.32
N GLN A 384 42.72 12.87 4.78
CA GLN A 384 42.54 13.26 6.18
C GLN A 384 41.75 12.24 7.03
N TYR A 385 41.07 11.26 6.41
CA TYR A 385 40.11 10.37 7.08
C TYR A 385 40.50 8.87 7.07
N SER A 386 41.80 8.57 7.02
CA SER A 386 42.37 7.21 6.94
C SER A 386 42.12 6.30 8.16
N GLY A 387 41.48 6.79 9.23
CA GLY A 387 41.35 6.07 10.51
C GLY A 387 40.17 5.11 10.66
N ILE A 388 39.16 5.14 9.77
CA ILE A 388 37.89 4.38 9.94
C ILE A 388 37.73 3.28 8.88
N SER A 389 38.64 3.17 7.91
CA SER A 389 38.57 2.09 6.93
C SER A 389 38.96 0.76 7.58
N VAL A 390 38.02 -0.18 7.63
CA VAL A 390 38.26 -1.53 8.16
C VAL A 390 38.19 -2.50 7.00
N GLU A 391 39.21 -3.36 6.89
CA GLU A 391 39.23 -4.42 5.90
C GLU A 391 37.97 -5.30 6.01
N PRO A 392 37.26 -5.57 4.89
CA PRO A 392 35.98 -6.26 4.93
C PRO A 392 35.98 -7.66 5.57
N ASP A 393 37.15 -8.31 5.62
CA ASP A 393 37.32 -9.68 6.11
C ASP A 393 37.31 -9.78 7.65
N ASP A 394 37.45 -8.66 8.38
CA ASP A 394 37.44 -8.64 9.85
C ASP A 394 36.10 -8.14 10.39
N VAL A 395 35.08 -9.00 10.27
CA VAL A 395 33.68 -8.72 10.65
C VAL A 395 33.54 -8.19 12.08
N LYS A 396 34.39 -8.62 13.01
CA LYS A 396 34.37 -8.13 14.41
C LYS A 396 34.85 -6.69 14.53
N LYS A 397 35.87 -6.30 13.77
CA LYS A 397 36.31 -4.89 13.73
C LYS A 397 35.29 -4.01 13.03
N LEU A 398 34.64 -4.51 11.98
CA LEU A 398 33.55 -3.81 11.31
C LEU A 398 32.36 -3.59 12.23
N GLU A 399 31.94 -4.64 12.94
CA GLU A 399 30.89 -4.57 13.95
C GLU A 399 31.22 -3.52 15.01
N SER A 400 32.44 -3.54 15.56
CA SER A 400 32.89 -2.55 16.54
C SER A 400 32.90 -1.11 16.00
N ALA A 401 33.34 -0.92 14.75
CA ALA A 401 33.37 0.39 14.09
C ALA A 401 31.97 0.92 13.75
N ILE A 402 31.03 0.05 13.35
CA ILE A 402 29.64 0.43 13.11
C ILE A 402 28.99 0.82 14.45
N LEU A 403 29.15 -0.01 15.49
CA LEU A 403 28.57 0.26 16.80
C LEU A 403 29.05 1.58 17.41
N SER A 404 30.33 1.95 17.22
CA SER A 404 30.87 3.22 17.72
C SER A 404 30.34 4.46 16.99
N LEU A 405 29.80 4.30 15.78
CA LEU A 405 29.20 5.37 14.97
C LEU A 405 27.68 5.48 15.16
N THR A 406 27.05 4.48 15.76
CA THR A 406 25.59 4.46 15.97
C THR A 406 25.18 5.16 17.25
N CYS A 407 23.97 5.70 17.28
CA CYS A 407 23.39 6.29 18.49
C CYS A 407 22.78 5.24 19.46
N GLN A 408 23.10 3.94 19.32
CA GLN A 408 22.47 2.86 20.09
C GLN A 408 23.23 2.49 21.37
N PRO A 409 22.54 2.19 22.49
CA PRO A 409 23.10 1.36 23.55
C PRO A 409 23.05 -0.12 23.12
N VAL A 410 24.22 -0.67 22.77
CA VAL A 410 24.55 -2.10 22.54
C VAL A 410 23.34 -3.01 22.27
N ILE A 411 22.90 -3.07 21.01
CA ILE A 411 22.13 -4.19 20.47
C ILE A 411 23.10 -5.04 19.64
N SER A 412 23.09 -6.35 19.86
CA SER A 412 23.83 -7.32 19.05
C SER A 412 23.54 -7.07 17.57
N VAL A 413 24.58 -6.92 16.75
CA VAL A 413 24.42 -6.89 15.30
C VAL A 413 23.75 -8.20 14.86
N ASP A 414 22.60 -8.11 14.20
CA ASP A 414 21.84 -9.28 13.76
C ASP A 414 22.68 -10.12 12.79
N SER A 415 22.51 -11.44 12.82
CA SER A 415 23.00 -12.41 11.85
C SER A 415 22.84 -11.96 10.39
N ALA A 416 21.76 -11.24 10.06
CA ALA A 416 21.52 -10.71 8.72
C ALA A 416 22.50 -9.61 8.29
N ILE A 417 22.93 -8.74 9.22
CA ILE A 417 23.92 -7.69 8.95
C ILE A 417 25.31 -8.32 8.86
N ILE A 418 25.63 -9.25 9.77
CA ILE A 418 26.88 -10.02 9.74
C ILE A 418 27.05 -10.72 8.39
N GLU A 419 26.00 -11.36 7.88
CA GLU A 419 26.02 -12.03 6.60
C GLU A 419 26.16 -11.04 5.43
N PHE A 420 25.47 -9.89 5.50
CA PHE A 420 25.63 -8.82 4.52
C PHE A 420 27.07 -8.30 4.45
N LEU A 421 27.70 -8.03 5.60
CA LEU A 421 29.09 -7.55 5.66
C LEU A 421 30.08 -8.57 5.10
N ARG A 422 29.86 -9.87 5.33
CA ARG A 422 30.71 -10.95 4.78
C ARG A 422 30.69 -11.00 3.25
N ILE A 423 29.51 -10.82 2.66
CA ILE A 423 29.37 -10.92 1.20
C ILE A 423 29.62 -9.58 0.51
N LEU A 424 29.67 -8.46 1.25
CA LEU A 424 29.80 -7.11 0.71
C LEU A 424 30.92 -6.95 -0.32
N PRO A 425 32.14 -7.51 -0.15
CA PRO A 425 33.22 -7.41 -1.15
C PRO A 425 32.90 -8.08 -2.49
N GLN A 426 31.91 -8.98 -2.51
CA GLN A 426 31.52 -9.77 -3.68
C GLN A 426 30.35 -9.13 -4.44
N LEU A 427 29.73 -8.08 -3.89
CA LEU A 427 28.56 -7.43 -4.47
C LEU A 427 28.96 -6.34 -5.46
N SER A 428 28.24 -6.26 -6.58
CA SER A 428 28.31 -5.13 -7.51
C SER A 428 27.58 -3.90 -6.97
N ASP A 429 27.86 -2.71 -7.52
CA ASP A 429 27.20 -1.44 -7.16
C ASP A 429 25.67 -1.53 -7.15
N GLN A 430 25.08 -2.16 -8.17
CA GLN A 430 23.62 -2.37 -8.23
C GLN A 430 23.11 -3.35 -7.17
N GLN A 431 23.90 -4.38 -6.83
CA GLN A 431 23.54 -5.32 -5.78
C GLN A 431 23.63 -4.68 -4.40
N ILE A 432 24.61 -3.82 -4.14
CA ILE A 432 24.72 -3.03 -2.91
C ILE A 432 23.54 -2.05 -2.82
N ALA A 433 23.26 -1.30 -3.88
CA ALA A 433 22.14 -0.37 -3.95
C ALA A 433 20.78 -1.04 -3.63
N ARG A 434 20.52 -2.23 -4.17
CA ARG A 434 19.31 -3.02 -3.85
C ARG A 434 19.21 -3.39 -2.37
N ARG A 435 20.33 -3.57 -1.67
CA ARG A 435 20.35 -3.87 -0.22
C ARG A 435 20.19 -2.62 0.65
N LEU A 436 20.47 -1.43 0.10
CA LEU A 436 20.25 -0.12 0.72
C LEU A 436 18.93 0.54 0.29
N GLN A 437 18.06 -0.21 -0.37
CA GLN A 437 16.85 0.33 -0.96
C GLN A 437 15.86 0.83 0.11
N TRP A 438 15.43 2.08 -0.04
CA TRP A 438 14.35 2.65 0.75
C TRP A 438 12.98 2.16 0.27
N VAL A 439 12.14 1.77 1.23
CA VAL A 439 10.70 1.48 1.07
C VAL A 439 9.96 2.04 2.28
N ASP A 440 8.68 2.41 2.14
CA ASP A 440 7.90 3.12 3.18
C ASP A 440 7.92 2.42 4.56
N ASP A 441 8.03 1.08 4.58
CA ASP A 441 8.16 0.25 5.79
C ASP A 441 9.50 -0.50 5.83
N GLY A 442 10.59 0.19 5.46
CA GLY A 442 11.93 -0.37 5.31
C GLY A 442 12.46 -1.10 6.55
N PRO A 443 13.38 -2.07 6.34
CA PRO A 443 13.87 -2.90 7.43
C PRO A 443 14.59 -2.03 8.47
N PRO A 444 14.51 -2.38 9.77
CA PRO A 444 15.09 -1.57 10.85
C PRO A 444 16.62 -1.48 10.79
N ASP A 445 17.26 -2.32 9.97
CA ASP A 445 18.72 -2.41 9.81
C ASP A 445 19.30 -1.57 8.66
N LEU A 446 18.47 -0.80 7.93
CA LEU A 446 18.91 -0.04 6.77
C LEU A 446 20.06 0.93 7.08
N GLY A 447 19.99 1.65 8.21
CA GLY A 447 21.05 2.57 8.64
C GLY A 447 22.37 1.85 8.96
N LEU A 448 22.30 0.67 9.59
CA LEU A 448 23.47 -0.16 9.90
C LEU A 448 24.11 -0.71 8.62
N LYS A 449 23.31 -1.10 7.63
CA LYS A 449 23.82 -1.50 6.31
C LYS A 449 24.51 -0.34 5.60
N ALA A 450 23.94 0.86 5.64
CA ALA A 450 24.54 2.05 5.05
C ALA A 450 25.89 2.39 5.70
N LEU A 451 25.96 2.39 7.03
CA LEU A 451 27.20 2.56 7.79
C LEU A 451 28.23 1.48 7.43
N GLY A 452 27.81 0.21 7.38
CA GLY A 452 28.67 -0.90 6.99
C GLY A 452 29.30 -0.71 5.62
N VAL A 453 28.50 -0.31 4.62
CA VAL A 453 29.01 0.00 3.28
C VAL A 453 30.07 1.10 3.34
N VAL A 454 29.75 2.24 3.96
CA VAL A 454 30.62 3.42 4.00
C VAL A 454 31.92 3.16 4.77
N VAL A 455 31.89 2.31 5.80
CA VAL A 455 33.07 1.92 6.58
C VAL A 455 33.98 0.97 5.80
N SER A 456 33.40 0.00 5.08
CA SER A 456 34.12 -1.10 4.43
C SER A 456 34.65 -0.80 3.03
N VAL A 457 33.97 0.03 2.24
CA VAL A 457 34.31 0.19 0.82
C VAL A 457 35.28 1.35 0.56
N PRO A 458 36.24 1.20 -0.38
CA PRO A 458 37.16 2.27 -0.73
C PRO A 458 36.56 3.30 -1.70
N THR A 459 35.50 2.92 -2.43
CA THR A 459 34.75 3.78 -3.36
C THR A 459 33.29 3.33 -3.42
N ILE A 460 32.36 4.25 -3.70
CA ILE A 460 30.95 3.93 -3.96
C ILE A 460 30.62 4.22 -5.42
N GLY A 461 29.86 3.32 -6.06
CA GLY A 461 29.36 3.53 -7.40
C GLY A 461 28.08 4.37 -7.43
N PRO A 462 27.59 4.71 -8.63
CA PRO A 462 26.52 5.68 -8.80
C PRO A 462 25.15 5.24 -8.24
N HIS A 463 24.84 3.94 -8.30
CA HIS A 463 23.60 3.41 -7.73
C HIS A 463 23.67 3.37 -6.21
N THR A 464 24.82 3.01 -5.65
CA THR A 464 25.04 3.02 -4.19
C THR A 464 24.98 4.43 -3.64
N ALA A 465 25.59 5.41 -4.32
CA ALA A 465 25.51 6.82 -3.97
C ALA A 465 24.06 7.33 -3.97
N MET A 466 23.28 6.99 -5.01
CA MET A 466 21.85 7.33 -5.04
C MET A 466 21.06 6.64 -3.93
N ALA A 467 21.30 5.36 -3.66
CA ALA A 467 20.63 4.60 -2.61
C ALA A 467 20.94 5.14 -1.20
N LEU A 468 22.17 5.57 -0.94
CA LEU A 468 22.54 6.23 0.33
C LEU A 468 21.75 7.53 0.52
N ILE A 469 21.61 8.35 -0.53
CA ILE A 469 20.80 9.57 -0.48
C ILE A 469 19.31 9.24 -0.29
N ASP A 470 18.78 8.26 -1.02
CA ASP A 470 17.37 7.83 -0.89
C ASP A 470 17.06 7.27 0.51
N SER A 471 18.04 6.65 1.20
CA SER A 471 17.84 6.07 2.54
C SER A 471 17.43 7.07 3.61
N GLN A 472 17.75 8.36 3.43
CA GLN A 472 17.34 9.46 4.31
C GLN A 472 15.83 9.67 4.39
N ARG A 473 15.09 9.14 3.42
CA ARG A 473 13.65 9.31 3.34
C ARG A 473 12.91 8.41 4.35
N SER A 474 13.63 7.63 5.15
CA SER A 474 13.06 6.82 6.22
C SER A 474 12.22 7.66 7.19
N GLY A 475 11.00 7.22 7.47
CA GLY A 475 10.13 7.84 8.48
C GLY A 475 10.44 7.42 9.91
N LYS A 476 11.40 6.50 10.12
CA LYS A 476 11.80 5.96 11.43
C LYS A 476 12.97 6.77 11.97
N PRO A 477 12.81 7.57 13.05
CA PRO A 477 13.83 8.52 13.52
C PRO A 477 15.24 7.93 13.68
N LYS A 478 15.33 6.68 14.19
CA LYS A 478 16.60 5.97 14.39
C LYS A 478 17.31 5.63 13.07
N VAL A 479 16.56 5.08 12.11
CA VAL A 479 17.11 4.72 10.80
C VAL A 479 17.56 5.98 10.08
N THR A 480 16.79 7.06 10.16
CA THR A 480 17.14 8.37 9.61
C THR A 480 18.46 8.90 10.21
N ALA A 481 18.62 8.81 11.53
CA ALA A 481 19.85 9.23 12.22
C ALA A 481 21.07 8.41 11.77
N ASP A 482 20.98 7.08 11.75
CA ASP A 482 22.09 6.21 11.33
C ASP A 482 22.44 6.42 9.84
N CYS A 483 21.43 6.59 8.98
CA CYS A 483 21.63 6.97 7.58
C CYS A 483 22.30 8.35 7.45
N ALA A 484 22.03 9.29 8.37
CA ALA A 484 22.60 10.64 8.33
C ALA A 484 24.09 10.58 8.66
N THR A 485 24.44 9.83 9.71
CA THR A 485 25.81 9.50 10.04
C THR A 485 26.52 8.82 8.85
N ALA A 486 25.87 7.88 8.15
CA ALA A 486 26.46 7.23 6.99
C ALA A 486 26.75 8.21 5.84
N LEU A 487 25.83 9.13 5.54
CA LEU A 487 26.02 10.14 4.50
C LEU A 487 27.10 11.15 4.86
N GLU A 488 27.11 11.65 6.09
CA GLU A 488 28.15 12.55 6.58
C GLU A 488 29.53 11.90 6.52
N LEU A 489 29.63 10.63 6.95
CA LEU A 489 30.87 9.87 6.86
C LEU A 489 31.28 9.62 5.41
N ALA A 490 30.35 9.31 4.51
CA ALA A 490 30.64 9.14 3.09
C ALA A 490 31.16 10.42 2.44
N TRP A 491 30.60 11.57 2.83
CA TRP A 491 31.06 12.88 2.39
C TRP A 491 32.45 13.20 2.93
N GLN A 492 32.67 13.04 4.23
CA GLN A 492 33.96 13.30 4.90
C GLN A 492 35.08 12.41 4.33
N ARG A 493 34.78 11.14 4.02
CA ARG A 493 35.73 10.21 3.39
C ARG A 493 35.96 10.48 1.90
N GLY A 494 35.28 11.45 1.30
CA GLY A 494 35.36 11.72 -0.14
C GLY A 494 34.80 10.59 -1.00
N LEU A 495 33.96 9.70 -0.43
CA LEU A 495 33.29 8.63 -1.17
C LEU A 495 32.13 9.18 -2.01
N LEU A 496 31.41 10.19 -1.48
CA LEU A 496 30.29 10.83 -2.15
C LEU A 496 30.76 12.07 -2.90
N LEU A 497 30.99 11.94 -4.21
CA LEU A 497 31.46 13.04 -5.07
C LEU A 497 30.30 13.80 -5.74
N PRO A 498 30.46 15.11 -6.05
CA PRO A 498 29.55 15.83 -6.93
C PRO A 498 29.31 15.09 -8.25
N GLY A 499 28.04 14.80 -8.57
CA GLY A 499 27.66 14.05 -9.77
C GLY A 499 27.89 12.53 -9.69
N ALA A 500 28.29 11.99 -8.53
CA ALA A 500 28.41 10.54 -8.34
C ALA A 500 27.05 9.84 -8.33
N ALA A 501 26.02 10.44 -7.74
CA ALA A 501 24.69 9.83 -7.68
C ALA A 501 23.98 9.91 -9.04
N ASP A 502 23.51 8.77 -9.54
CA ASP A 502 22.71 8.69 -10.76
C ASP A 502 21.23 8.49 -10.41
N PHE A 503 20.38 9.46 -10.78
CA PHE A 503 18.95 9.39 -10.56
C PHE A 503 18.29 8.22 -11.30
N ALA A 504 18.83 7.77 -12.44
CA ALA A 504 18.33 6.58 -13.13
C ALA A 504 18.47 5.31 -12.29
N GLY A 505 19.40 5.32 -11.32
CA GLY A 505 19.58 4.26 -10.34
C GLY A 505 18.61 4.32 -9.15
N SER A 506 17.75 5.34 -9.04
CA SER A 506 16.74 5.41 -7.98
C SER A 506 15.63 4.39 -8.22
N HIS A 507 15.43 3.49 -7.25
CA HIS A 507 14.41 2.44 -7.34
C HIS A 507 12.99 3.01 -7.43
N VAL A 508 12.72 4.16 -6.80
CA VAL A 508 11.37 4.75 -6.75
C VAL A 508 11.13 5.79 -7.85
N GLY A 509 12.15 6.18 -8.60
CA GLY A 509 12.05 7.14 -9.70
C GLY A 509 11.27 8.40 -9.32
N PHE A 510 10.21 8.72 -10.09
CA PHE A 510 9.35 9.88 -9.83
C PHE A 510 8.24 9.66 -8.77
N HIS A 511 8.19 8.51 -8.11
CA HIS A 511 7.26 8.30 -7.00
C HIS A 511 7.77 9.01 -5.73
N HIS A 512 6.87 9.72 -5.04
CA HIS A 512 7.17 10.45 -3.80
C HIS A 512 8.29 11.50 -3.91
N ILE A 513 8.44 12.16 -5.08
CA ILE A 513 9.47 13.17 -5.34
C ILE A 513 9.51 14.30 -4.30
N GLY A 514 8.37 14.71 -3.75
CA GLY A 514 8.34 15.75 -2.71
C GLY A 514 9.15 15.39 -1.46
N SER A 515 9.18 14.10 -1.08
CA SER A 515 10.01 13.61 0.04
C SER A 515 11.50 13.67 -0.32
N LEU A 516 11.87 13.26 -1.53
CA LEU A 516 13.26 13.34 -2.00
C LEU A 516 13.74 14.79 -2.08
N VAL A 517 12.95 15.70 -2.67
CA VAL A 517 13.29 17.13 -2.73
C VAL A 517 13.47 17.72 -1.33
N THR A 518 12.66 17.31 -0.35
CA THR A 518 12.79 17.75 1.04
C THR A 518 14.14 17.30 1.62
N VAL A 519 14.51 16.03 1.45
CA VAL A 519 15.81 15.49 1.89
C VAL A 519 16.97 16.21 1.22
N LEU A 520 16.92 16.40 -0.10
CA LEU A 520 17.96 17.07 -0.86
C LEU A 520 18.15 18.53 -0.42
N THR A 521 17.04 19.23 -0.15
CA THR A 521 17.06 20.60 0.38
C THR A 521 17.71 20.64 1.76
N GLN A 522 17.37 19.70 2.64
CA GLN A 522 17.98 19.59 3.98
C GLN A 522 19.48 19.29 3.92
N LEU A 523 19.92 18.41 3.03
CA LEU A 523 21.35 18.13 2.82
C LEU A 523 22.11 19.36 2.32
N ALA A 524 21.51 20.15 1.43
CA ALA A 524 22.09 21.39 0.95
C ALA A 524 22.20 22.46 2.05
N GLU A 525 21.14 22.68 2.82
CA GLU A 525 21.06 23.76 3.83
C GLU A 525 21.81 23.43 5.13
N THR A 526 21.64 22.21 5.63
CA THR A 526 22.07 21.84 7.00
C THR A 526 23.43 21.16 7.01
N ALA A 527 23.72 20.34 5.99
CA ALA A 527 24.96 19.58 5.90
C ALA A 527 26.01 20.23 4.97
N GLY A 528 25.68 21.36 4.33
CA GLY A 528 26.59 22.06 3.40
C GLY A 528 26.94 21.25 2.15
N MET A 529 26.10 20.27 1.78
CA MET A 529 26.37 19.34 0.67
C MET A 529 25.75 19.81 -0.65
N LEU A 530 25.64 21.14 -0.87
CA LEU A 530 25.01 21.68 -2.09
C LEU A 530 25.74 21.22 -3.36
N SER A 531 27.05 21.03 -3.32
CA SER A 531 27.85 20.53 -4.45
C SER A 531 27.49 19.10 -4.86
N ILE A 532 26.99 18.26 -3.94
CA ILE A 532 26.50 16.91 -4.22
C ILE A 532 25.07 16.96 -4.79
N VAL A 533 24.23 17.77 -4.17
CA VAL A 533 22.78 17.82 -4.45
C VAL A 533 22.49 18.55 -5.77
N TRP A 534 23.28 19.57 -6.11
CA TRP A 534 23.02 20.44 -7.25
C TRP A 534 22.98 19.71 -8.61
N PRO A 535 23.97 18.86 -8.96
CA PRO A 535 23.89 18.04 -10.19
C PRO A 535 22.68 17.10 -10.20
N LEU A 536 22.26 16.61 -9.02
CA LEU A 536 21.13 15.69 -8.91
C LEU A 536 19.80 16.37 -9.21
N PHE A 537 19.60 17.62 -8.77
CA PHE A 537 18.41 18.39 -9.15
C PHE A 537 18.30 18.55 -10.67
N ASP A 538 19.40 18.86 -11.36
CA ASP A 538 19.38 18.99 -12.82
C ASP A 538 19.16 17.64 -13.52
N ALA A 539 19.78 16.56 -13.03
CA ALA A 539 19.55 15.20 -13.53
C ALA A 539 18.08 14.76 -13.39
N MET A 540 17.43 15.09 -12.27
CA MET A 540 16.00 14.84 -12.07
C MET A 540 15.15 15.63 -13.08
N LEU A 541 15.51 16.87 -13.40
CA LEU A 541 14.81 17.66 -14.41
C LEU A 541 15.06 17.14 -15.83
N ALA A 542 16.26 16.66 -16.14
CA ALA A 542 16.57 16.01 -17.40
C ALA A 542 15.72 14.74 -17.60
N ALA A 543 15.63 13.88 -16.57
CA ALA A 543 14.76 12.70 -16.60
C ALA A 543 13.25 13.07 -16.68
N ALA A 544 12.83 14.18 -16.05
CA ALA A 544 11.45 14.64 -16.15
C ALA A 544 11.14 15.19 -17.55
N ALA A 545 12.14 15.75 -18.24
CA ALA A 545 11.97 16.31 -19.58
C ALA A 545 11.71 15.24 -20.64
N THR A 546 12.25 14.02 -20.48
CA THR A 546 12.04 12.89 -21.39
C THR A 546 10.68 12.21 -21.21
N SER A 547 9.97 12.47 -20.10
CA SER A 547 8.67 11.86 -19.80
C SER A 547 7.54 12.46 -20.67
N PRO A 548 6.59 11.67 -21.21
CA PRO A 548 5.49 12.16 -22.03
C PRO A 548 4.70 13.29 -21.35
N ARG A 549 4.40 13.12 -20.06
CA ARG A 549 3.87 14.16 -19.17
C ARG A 549 4.87 14.47 -18.07
N LEU A 550 4.94 15.75 -17.67
CA LEU A 550 5.79 16.14 -16.54
C LEU A 550 5.34 15.40 -15.26
N PRO A 551 6.25 14.66 -14.60
CA PRO A 551 5.92 13.96 -13.36
C PRO A 551 5.41 14.89 -12.26
N ALA A 552 4.60 14.34 -11.35
CA ALA A 552 4.20 15.05 -10.14
C ALA A 552 5.45 15.36 -9.29
N GLY A 553 5.59 16.60 -8.82
CA GLY A 553 6.75 17.06 -8.06
C GLY A 553 7.85 17.73 -8.89
N THR A 554 7.81 17.71 -10.23
CA THR A 554 8.81 18.45 -11.05
C THR A 554 8.84 19.95 -10.72
N THR A 555 7.67 20.55 -10.39
CA THR A 555 7.61 21.96 -9.98
C THR A 555 8.40 22.21 -8.69
N ASP A 556 8.42 21.25 -7.75
CA ASP A 556 9.16 21.39 -6.50
C ASP A 556 10.66 21.29 -6.73
N VAL A 557 11.10 20.41 -7.64
CA VAL A 557 12.51 20.35 -8.09
C VAL A 557 12.95 21.67 -8.71
N VAL A 558 12.15 22.22 -9.66
CA VAL A 558 12.46 23.53 -10.28
C VAL A 558 12.50 24.66 -9.24
N ARG A 559 11.63 24.62 -8.22
CA ARG A 559 11.64 25.60 -7.13
C ARG A 559 12.91 25.48 -6.28
N ALA A 560 13.35 24.26 -5.96
CA ALA A 560 14.59 24.02 -5.23
C ALA A 560 15.81 24.54 -6.03
N VAL A 561 15.86 24.30 -7.35
CA VAL A 561 16.91 24.88 -8.21
C VAL A 561 16.89 26.41 -8.15
N ALA A 562 15.72 27.03 -8.27
CA ALA A 562 15.60 28.49 -8.18
C ALA A 562 16.04 29.04 -6.81
N GLN A 563 15.76 28.30 -5.73
CA GLN A 563 16.15 28.66 -4.37
C GLN A 563 17.68 28.68 -4.20
N PHE A 564 18.37 27.65 -4.70
CA PHE A 564 19.81 27.52 -4.50
C PHE A 564 20.67 28.20 -5.57
N LEU A 565 20.10 28.58 -6.72
CA LEU A 565 20.84 29.20 -7.83
C LEU A 565 21.72 30.39 -7.42
N PRO A 566 21.27 31.36 -6.59
CA PRO A 566 22.11 32.49 -6.19
C PRO A 566 23.41 32.05 -5.50
N HIS A 567 23.33 31.06 -4.59
CA HIS A 567 24.49 30.52 -3.88
C HIS A 567 25.49 29.82 -4.83
N VAL A 568 24.98 29.17 -5.88
CA VAL A 568 25.85 28.53 -6.90
C VAL A 568 26.51 29.57 -7.79
N ILE A 569 25.80 30.64 -8.16
CA ILE A 569 26.37 31.76 -8.90
C ILE A 569 27.49 32.42 -8.09
N ASP A 570 27.27 32.67 -6.81
CA ASP A 570 28.27 33.24 -5.91
C ASP A 570 29.50 32.32 -5.80
N ALA A 571 29.30 31.00 -5.71
CA ALA A 571 30.40 30.02 -5.69
C ALA A 571 31.21 29.99 -7.00
N VAL A 572 30.55 30.12 -8.16
CA VAL A 572 31.23 30.24 -9.46
C VAL A 572 32.02 31.55 -9.53
N GLN A 573 31.46 32.66 -9.05
CA GLN A 573 32.14 33.96 -9.03
C GLN A 573 33.33 33.98 -8.07
N ALA A 574 33.22 33.28 -6.94
CA ALA A 574 34.29 33.10 -5.96
C ALA A 574 35.36 32.09 -6.41
N GLY A 575 35.16 31.38 -7.54
CA GLY A 575 36.09 30.38 -8.06
C GLY A 575 36.10 29.05 -7.31
N THR A 576 35.13 28.82 -6.42
CA THR A 576 34.98 27.56 -5.65
C THR A 576 34.15 26.51 -6.41
N ALA A 577 33.42 26.93 -7.45
CA ALA A 577 32.67 26.06 -8.36
C ALA A 577 33.11 26.26 -9.83
N SER A 578 33.07 25.20 -10.63
CA SER A 578 33.31 25.29 -12.07
C SER A 578 32.17 26.03 -12.78
N PRO A 579 32.42 26.93 -13.74
CA PRO A 579 31.36 27.55 -14.55
C PRO A 579 30.45 26.53 -15.28
N ALA A 580 30.87 25.28 -15.42
CA ALA A 580 30.03 24.22 -15.99
C ALA A 580 28.78 23.92 -15.15
N VAL A 581 28.79 24.15 -13.82
CA VAL A 581 27.68 23.76 -12.94
C VAL A 581 26.42 24.62 -13.13
N ILE A 582 26.53 25.78 -13.79
CA ILE A 582 25.40 26.67 -14.10
C ILE A 582 24.82 26.46 -15.51
N GLN A 583 25.32 25.48 -16.27
CA GLN A 583 24.79 25.18 -17.62
C GLN A 583 23.39 24.55 -17.59
N LEU A 584 23.06 23.80 -16.52
CA LEU A 584 21.74 23.24 -16.21
C LEU A 584 20.95 22.70 -17.43
N PRO A 585 21.48 21.67 -18.13
CA PRO A 585 20.82 21.09 -19.30
C PRO A 585 19.41 20.55 -19.00
N GLY A 586 19.16 20.00 -17.80
CA GLY A 586 17.84 19.56 -17.37
C GLY A 586 16.83 20.70 -17.24
N VAL A 587 17.22 21.81 -16.60
CA VAL A 587 16.39 23.05 -16.56
C VAL A 587 16.10 23.55 -17.97
N THR A 588 17.11 23.56 -18.84
CA THR A 588 16.95 23.99 -20.24
C THR A 588 15.96 23.10 -20.99
N ALA A 589 16.05 21.78 -20.80
CA ALA A 589 15.12 20.82 -21.42
C ALA A 589 13.67 21.03 -20.95
N ILE A 590 13.46 21.31 -19.66
CA ILE A 590 12.13 21.63 -19.11
C ILE A 590 11.62 22.98 -19.65
N ALA A 591 12.45 24.00 -19.71
CA ALA A 591 12.07 25.33 -20.20
C ALA A 591 11.64 25.33 -21.68
N ARG A 592 12.19 24.41 -22.48
CA ARG A 592 11.88 24.21 -23.90
C ARG A 592 10.61 23.39 -24.15
N ARG A 593 10.03 22.73 -23.14
CA ARG A 593 8.79 21.97 -23.33
C ARG A 593 7.63 22.88 -23.70
N GLN A 594 6.78 22.40 -24.62
CA GLN A 594 5.55 23.09 -24.99
C GLN A 594 4.53 23.00 -23.84
N GLY A 595 4.05 24.14 -23.34
CA GLY A 595 3.02 24.21 -22.30
C GLY A 595 3.16 25.43 -21.39
N LYS A 596 2.17 25.65 -20.52
CA LYS A 596 2.17 26.71 -19.50
C LYS A 596 2.18 26.14 -18.07
N SER A 597 2.75 24.96 -17.87
CA SER A 597 2.83 24.37 -16.54
C SER A 597 3.69 25.27 -15.63
N GLN A 598 3.41 25.26 -14.32
CA GLN A 598 4.19 26.05 -13.37
C GLN A 598 5.68 25.70 -13.41
N ALA A 599 6.03 24.43 -13.60
CA ALA A 599 7.40 23.98 -13.79
C ALA A 599 8.07 24.59 -15.03
N VAL A 600 7.39 24.62 -16.19
CA VAL A 600 7.94 25.20 -17.44
C VAL A 600 8.15 26.71 -17.27
N VAL A 601 7.16 27.42 -16.72
CA VAL A 601 7.25 28.87 -16.49
C VAL A 601 8.36 29.20 -15.49
N ALA A 602 8.50 28.42 -14.42
CA ALA A 602 9.58 28.60 -13.45
C ALA A 602 10.95 28.31 -14.06
N ALA A 603 11.11 27.24 -14.85
CA ALA A 603 12.36 26.91 -15.53
C ALA A 603 12.77 28.00 -16.55
N GLN A 604 11.81 28.58 -17.27
CA GLN A 604 12.07 29.72 -18.16
C GLN A 604 12.59 30.96 -17.42
N LYS A 605 12.08 31.23 -16.21
CA LYS A 605 12.59 32.32 -15.37
C LYS A 605 14.02 32.07 -14.89
N ILE A 606 14.34 30.82 -14.51
CA ILE A 606 15.69 30.42 -14.13
C ILE A 606 16.64 30.63 -15.31
N LEU A 607 16.28 30.17 -16.51
CA LEU A 607 17.09 30.32 -17.71
C LEU A 607 17.33 31.81 -18.06
N ALA A 608 16.33 32.66 -17.89
CA ALA A 608 16.46 34.10 -18.09
C ALA A 608 17.38 34.80 -17.07
N ALA A 609 17.63 34.17 -15.91
CA ALA A 609 18.50 34.67 -14.86
C ALA A 609 19.96 34.18 -14.99
N LEU A 610 20.25 33.22 -15.87
CA LEU A 610 21.60 32.69 -16.09
C LEU A 610 22.43 33.60 -17.03
N PRO A 611 23.75 33.77 -16.80
CA PRO A 611 24.64 34.43 -17.75
C PRO A 611 24.72 33.61 -19.03
N ALA A 612 24.45 34.22 -20.19
CA ALA A 612 24.27 33.52 -21.46
C ALA A 612 25.47 32.62 -21.86
N PRO A 613 25.26 31.30 -22.01
CA PRO A 613 26.18 30.42 -22.75
C PRO A 613 25.70 30.24 -24.21
N ALA A 614 26.66 30.04 -25.12
CA ALA A 614 26.43 29.87 -26.55
C ALA A 614 25.50 28.68 -26.85
N CYS A 615 24.39 28.94 -27.54
CA CYS A 615 23.49 27.90 -28.07
C CYS A 615 24.07 27.32 -29.37
N ASP A 616 24.33 26.01 -29.37
CA ASP A 616 24.19 25.21 -30.57
C ASP A 616 22.73 24.76 -30.67
N ASP A 617 21.97 25.46 -31.51
CA ASP A 617 20.64 25.06 -31.95
C ASP A 617 20.79 24.08 -33.13
N SER A 618 20.72 22.78 -32.85
CA SER A 618 20.13 21.82 -33.80
C SER A 618 19.82 20.50 -33.11
N SER A 619 18.54 20.28 -32.83
CA SER A 619 17.97 18.92 -32.88
C SER A 619 16.74 19.00 -33.78
N PRO A 620 16.65 18.14 -34.80
CA PRO A 620 15.54 18.18 -35.74
C PRO A 620 14.23 17.84 -35.02
N PRO A 621 13.08 18.36 -35.50
CA PRO A 621 11.78 17.96 -34.98
C PRO A 621 11.62 16.44 -35.17
N ALA A 622 11.19 15.76 -34.11
CA ALA A 622 10.90 14.33 -34.14
C ALA A 622 9.90 14.03 -35.27
N ASP A 623 10.20 13.00 -36.05
CA ASP A 623 9.32 12.44 -37.07
C ASP A 623 7.94 12.15 -36.41
N PRO A 624 6.79 12.57 -36.98
CA PRO A 624 5.48 12.35 -36.38
C PRO A 624 5.10 10.87 -36.23
N LEU A 625 5.89 9.95 -36.79
CA LEU A 625 5.65 8.52 -36.79
C LEU A 625 6.61 7.77 -35.86
N MET A 626 6.06 6.81 -35.12
CA MET A 626 6.84 5.93 -34.25
C MET A 626 7.74 5.00 -35.08
N PRO A 627 9.04 4.84 -34.72
CA PRO A 627 9.94 3.91 -35.39
C PRO A 627 9.40 2.46 -35.38
N LYS A 628 9.58 1.74 -36.50
CA LYS A 628 9.05 0.36 -36.66
C LYS A 628 9.48 -0.62 -35.56
N SER A 629 10.71 -0.49 -35.07
CA SER A 629 11.25 -1.34 -34.00
C SER A 629 10.54 -1.11 -32.67
N GLU A 630 10.25 0.15 -32.34
CA GLU A 630 9.52 0.53 -31.13
C GLU A 630 8.04 0.15 -31.23
N PHE A 631 7.43 0.39 -32.40
CA PHE A 631 6.06 -0.02 -32.69
C PHE A 631 5.85 -1.52 -32.50
N SER A 632 6.78 -2.36 -32.99
CA SER A 632 6.65 -3.82 -32.90
C SER A 632 6.75 -4.35 -31.45
N VAL A 633 7.35 -3.59 -30.53
CA VAL A 633 7.41 -3.93 -29.10
C VAL A 633 6.09 -3.61 -28.41
N LEU A 634 5.50 -2.45 -28.71
CA LEU A 634 4.23 -2.01 -28.12
C LEU A 634 3.01 -2.67 -28.77
N TRP A 635 3.12 -3.07 -30.04
CA TRP A 635 2.06 -3.69 -30.82
C TRP A 635 2.56 -4.99 -31.49
N PRO A 636 2.73 -6.08 -30.72
CA PRO A 636 3.07 -7.38 -31.29
C PRO A 636 2.05 -7.85 -32.33
N ARG A 637 2.48 -8.66 -33.32
CA ARG A 637 1.56 -9.23 -34.32
C ARG A 637 0.48 -10.07 -33.64
N GLY A 638 -0.78 -9.90 -34.04
CA GLY A 638 -1.92 -10.62 -33.45
C GLY A 638 -2.44 -10.03 -32.13
N ALA A 639 -1.79 -9.01 -31.57
CA ALA A 639 -2.24 -8.38 -30.33
C ALA A 639 -3.56 -7.62 -30.55
N GLY A 640 -4.57 -7.95 -29.74
CA GLY A 640 -5.89 -7.32 -29.80
C GLY A 640 -6.82 -7.85 -30.90
N GLU A 641 -6.41 -8.84 -31.70
CA GLU A 641 -7.19 -9.41 -32.81
C GLU A 641 -8.22 -10.47 -32.38
N GLN A 642 -8.28 -10.81 -31.09
CA GLN A 642 -9.23 -11.79 -30.58
C GLN A 642 -10.67 -11.32 -30.84
N PRO A 643 -11.55 -12.21 -31.35
CA PRO A 643 -12.93 -11.86 -31.66
C PRO A 643 -13.72 -11.55 -30.38
N ALA A 644 -14.76 -10.73 -30.52
CA ALA A 644 -15.76 -10.55 -29.48
C ALA A 644 -16.54 -11.85 -29.25
N LEU A 645 -16.99 -12.07 -28.03
CA LEU A 645 -17.71 -13.27 -27.63
C LEU A 645 -19.08 -12.87 -27.06
N PRO A 646 -20.05 -12.58 -27.94
CA PRO A 646 -21.39 -12.18 -27.51
C PRO A 646 -22.07 -13.33 -26.77
N ASP A 647 -22.56 -13.05 -25.57
CA ASP A 647 -23.18 -14.01 -24.64
C ASP A 647 -24.68 -13.73 -24.41
N GLY A 648 -25.20 -12.67 -25.02
CA GLY A 648 -26.61 -12.26 -24.92
C GLY A 648 -27.00 -11.62 -23.58
N VAL A 649 -26.06 -11.43 -22.65
CA VAL A 649 -26.31 -10.80 -21.36
C VAL A 649 -26.30 -9.29 -21.52
N CYS A 650 -27.36 -8.62 -21.07
CA CYS A 650 -27.42 -7.16 -21.08
C CYS A 650 -26.84 -6.61 -19.77
N VAL A 651 -25.90 -5.68 -19.85
CA VAL A 651 -25.27 -5.05 -18.68
C VAL A 651 -25.66 -3.57 -18.62
N SER A 652 -26.26 -3.14 -17.53
CA SER A 652 -26.49 -1.73 -17.21
C SER A 652 -25.72 -1.32 -15.95
N MET A 653 -25.43 -0.03 -15.80
CA MET A 653 -24.58 0.49 -14.71
C MET A 653 -25.26 1.64 -13.97
N SER A 654 -25.12 1.68 -12.65
CA SER A 654 -25.53 2.80 -11.78
C SER A 654 -24.50 3.07 -10.67
N LEU A 655 -24.52 4.29 -10.11
CA LEU A 655 -23.73 4.62 -8.92
C LEU A 655 -24.59 4.53 -7.65
N ALA A 656 -24.13 3.72 -6.69
CA ALA A 656 -24.71 3.68 -5.35
C ALA A 656 -23.87 4.53 -4.37
N PRO A 657 -24.47 5.50 -3.65
CA PRO A 657 -23.78 6.23 -2.60
C PRO A 657 -23.51 5.31 -1.39
N THR A 658 -22.26 5.21 -0.95
CA THR A 658 -21.94 4.49 0.29
C THR A 658 -22.04 5.40 1.52
N THR A 659 -21.99 4.81 2.73
CA THR A 659 -21.88 5.55 4.00
C THR A 659 -20.53 6.28 4.16
N THR A 660 -19.60 6.02 3.25
CA THR A 660 -18.33 6.73 3.06
C THR A 660 -18.41 7.66 1.85
N THR A 661 -17.55 8.66 1.74
CA THR A 661 -17.52 9.65 0.63
C THR A 661 -17.13 9.06 -0.74
N ALA A 662 -17.26 7.75 -0.95
CA ALA A 662 -16.83 7.01 -2.13
C ALA A 662 -18.04 6.41 -2.87
N ASN A 663 -18.00 6.47 -4.20
CA ASN A 663 -19.06 5.92 -5.05
C ASN A 663 -18.73 4.47 -5.43
N THR A 664 -19.67 3.56 -5.17
CA THR A 664 -19.58 2.17 -5.62
C THR A 664 -20.33 2.02 -6.93
N ILE A 665 -19.69 1.36 -7.91
CA ILE A 665 -20.33 1.00 -9.16
C ILE A 665 -21.16 -0.26 -8.94
N THR A 666 -22.43 -0.21 -9.29
CA THR A 666 -23.29 -1.39 -9.37
C THR A 666 -23.54 -1.69 -10.85
N CYS A 667 -23.26 -2.92 -11.28
CA CYS A 667 -23.68 -3.38 -12.60
C CYS A 667 -24.87 -4.33 -12.44
N THR A 668 -25.92 -4.12 -13.21
CA THR A 668 -27.08 -5.02 -13.30
C THR A 668 -26.96 -5.84 -14.58
N LEU A 669 -27.13 -7.14 -14.48
CA LEU A 669 -26.97 -8.12 -15.54
C LEU A 669 -28.31 -8.83 -15.78
N ASP A 670 -28.89 -8.62 -16.97
CA ASP A 670 -30.05 -9.38 -17.44
C ASP A 670 -29.56 -10.61 -18.20
N VAL A 671 -29.65 -11.77 -17.57
CA VAL A 671 -29.17 -13.05 -18.12
C VAL A 671 -30.30 -13.77 -18.85
N PRO A 672 -30.13 -14.14 -20.13
CA PRO A 672 -31.16 -14.86 -20.88
C PRO A 672 -31.58 -16.16 -20.19
N GLY A 673 -32.89 -16.33 -19.97
CA GLY A 673 -33.45 -17.53 -19.33
C GLY A 673 -33.41 -17.52 -17.79
N TYR A 674 -32.97 -16.43 -17.16
CA TYR A 674 -33.03 -16.24 -15.72
C TYR A 674 -34.12 -15.21 -15.38
N GLU A 675 -34.99 -15.51 -14.41
CA GLU A 675 -36.23 -14.75 -14.17
C GLU A 675 -36.02 -13.36 -13.56
N SER A 676 -34.86 -13.09 -12.94
CA SER A 676 -34.57 -11.85 -12.21
C SER A 676 -33.23 -11.26 -12.60
N PRO A 677 -33.05 -9.93 -12.60
CA PRO A 677 -31.75 -9.32 -12.84
C PRO A 677 -30.75 -9.71 -11.74
N LEU A 678 -29.48 -9.84 -12.11
CA LEU A 678 -28.37 -10.10 -11.18
C LEU A 678 -27.51 -8.86 -11.00
N PHE A 679 -26.94 -8.66 -9.81
CA PHE A 679 -26.23 -7.44 -9.45
C PHE A 679 -24.76 -7.73 -9.14
N PHE A 680 -23.83 -7.18 -9.89
CA PHE A 680 -22.40 -7.31 -9.63
C PHE A 680 -21.99 -6.49 -8.41
N LEU A 681 -21.32 -7.14 -7.46
CA LEU A 681 -20.75 -6.51 -6.26
C LEU A 681 -19.22 -6.42 -6.39
N PRO A 682 -18.65 -5.20 -6.52
CA PRO A 682 -17.20 -5.01 -6.70
C PRO A 682 -16.35 -5.56 -5.56
N SER A 683 -16.91 -5.63 -4.34
CA SER A 683 -16.17 -5.95 -3.11
C SER A 683 -15.95 -7.44 -2.85
N ILE A 684 -16.35 -8.34 -3.76
CA ILE A 684 -16.19 -9.79 -3.57
C ILE A 684 -15.11 -10.30 -4.52
N ALA A 685 -13.93 -10.49 -3.92
CA ALA A 685 -12.74 -11.05 -4.54
C ALA A 685 -12.97 -12.46 -5.07
N LEU A 686 -13.56 -12.59 -6.26
CA LEU A 686 -13.65 -13.87 -6.98
C LEU A 686 -13.41 -13.74 -8.50
N PHE A 687 -13.30 -12.52 -9.05
CA PHE A 687 -12.78 -12.34 -10.41
C PHE A 687 -11.26 -12.51 -10.44
N LYS A 688 -10.81 -13.75 -10.67
CA LYS A 688 -9.42 -14.07 -11.03
C LYS A 688 -9.39 -14.40 -12.51
N PRO A 689 -9.04 -13.44 -13.39
CA PRO A 689 -8.95 -13.70 -14.83
C PRO A 689 -7.79 -14.62 -15.20
N GLU A 690 -6.92 -14.99 -14.27
CA GLU A 690 -5.99 -16.10 -14.48
C GLU A 690 -6.73 -17.45 -14.52
N LEU A 691 -7.94 -17.54 -13.96
CA LEU A 691 -8.57 -18.82 -13.59
C LEU A 691 -9.97 -19.03 -14.17
N SER A 692 -10.42 -18.33 -15.21
CA SER A 692 -11.77 -18.53 -15.84
C SER A 692 -12.92 -18.66 -14.82
N ASN A 693 -12.80 -17.96 -13.69
CA ASN A 693 -13.75 -18.08 -12.59
C ASN A 693 -15.12 -17.51 -12.99
N PRO A 694 -16.21 -18.05 -12.42
CA PRO A 694 -17.52 -17.43 -12.55
C PRO A 694 -17.54 -16.02 -11.93
N LEU A 695 -18.28 -15.11 -12.57
CA LEU A 695 -18.56 -13.78 -12.04
C LEU A 695 -19.50 -13.92 -10.84
N VAL A 696 -19.14 -13.34 -9.70
CA VAL A 696 -19.99 -13.35 -8.51
C VAL A 696 -20.98 -12.22 -8.58
N LEU A 697 -22.23 -12.57 -8.42
CA LEU A 697 -23.36 -11.67 -8.47
C LEU A 697 -24.20 -11.82 -7.20
N SER A 698 -24.91 -10.77 -6.85
CA SER A 698 -26.00 -10.79 -5.89
C SER A 698 -27.30 -10.97 -6.63
N THR A 699 -28.21 -11.77 -6.08
CA THR A 699 -29.60 -11.87 -6.55
C THR A 699 -30.47 -10.72 -6.01
N ARG A 700 -29.91 -9.87 -5.14
CA ARG A 700 -30.60 -8.74 -4.51
C ARG A 700 -29.86 -7.44 -4.76
N GLU A 701 -30.61 -6.39 -5.07
CA GLU A 701 -30.09 -5.03 -5.26
C GLU A 701 -29.64 -4.40 -3.93
N GLU A 702 -30.44 -4.58 -2.86
CA GLU A 702 -30.20 -4.05 -1.52
C GLU A 702 -30.46 -5.12 -0.45
N GLY A 703 -29.75 -5.06 0.68
CA GLY A 703 -29.91 -5.98 1.83
C GLY A 703 -28.76 -6.98 1.99
N GLU A 704 -28.98 -8.06 2.77
CA GLU A 704 -28.00 -9.14 2.84
C GLU A 704 -27.92 -9.84 1.47
N PRO A 705 -26.74 -9.87 0.83
CA PRO A 705 -26.60 -10.40 -0.51
C PRO A 705 -26.74 -11.93 -0.49
N GLU A 706 -27.64 -12.41 -1.33
CA GLU A 706 -27.76 -13.83 -1.65
C GLU A 706 -27.00 -14.06 -2.96
N TYR A 707 -25.91 -14.81 -2.88
CA TYR A 707 -24.93 -14.89 -3.96
C TYR A 707 -25.34 -15.89 -5.04
N ALA A 708 -25.10 -15.49 -6.28
CA ALA A 708 -25.17 -16.32 -7.47
C ALA A 708 -23.84 -16.23 -8.22
N TRP A 709 -23.49 -17.29 -8.94
CA TRP A 709 -22.28 -17.34 -9.76
C TRP A 709 -22.69 -17.44 -11.22
N LEU A 710 -22.26 -16.48 -12.02
CA LEU A 710 -22.49 -16.49 -13.45
C LEU A 710 -21.26 -17.11 -14.13
N TRP A 711 -21.48 -18.22 -14.81
CA TRP A 711 -20.43 -19.03 -15.41
C TRP A 711 -20.60 -19.14 -16.91
N TRP A 712 -19.49 -19.14 -17.63
CA TRP A 712 -19.45 -19.35 -19.07
C TRP A 712 -18.67 -20.62 -19.39
N LYS A 713 -19.32 -21.55 -20.08
CA LYS A 713 -18.69 -22.77 -20.59
C LYS A 713 -19.37 -23.23 -21.88
N ASP A 714 -18.57 -23.69 -22.85
CA ASP A 714 -19.05 -24.28 -24.10
C ASP A 714 -20.07 -23.43 -24.87
N GLY A 715 -19.95 -22.10 -24.79
CA GLY A 715 -20.86 -21.16 -25.46
C GLY A 715 -22.17 -20.89 -24.72
N VAL A 716 -22.31 -21.36 -23.47
CA VAL A 716 -23.53 -21.22 -22.67
C VAL A 716 -23.24 -20.43 -21.39
N MET A 717 -24.06 -19.42 -21.15
CA MET A 717 -24.14 -18.72 -19.85
C MET A 717 -25.02 -19.53 -18.89
N ALA A 718 -24.50 -19.82 -17.70
CA ALA A 718 -25.24 -20.50 -16.64
C ALA A 718 -25.13 -19.74 -15.32
N VAL A 719 -26.25 -19.62 -14.61
CA VAL A 719 -26.26 -19.20 -13.21
C VAL A 719 -26.15 -20.45 -12.35
N ILE A 720 -25.12 -20.55 -11.53
CA ILE A 720 -24.81 -21.71 -10.70
C ILE A 720 -24.70 -21.33 -9.22
N ASP A 721 -24.99 -22.29 -8.34
CA ASP A 721 -24.90 -22.11 -6.88
C ASP A 721 -23.47 -22.31 -6.36
N ALA A 722 -23.20 -21.77 -5.16
CA ALA A 722 -21.90 -21.82 -4.48
C ALA A 722 -21.28 -23.22 -4.40
N ALA A 723 -22.13 -24.24 -4.21
CA ALA A 723 -21.72 -25.64 -4.08
C ALA A 723 -21.20 -26.22 -5.41
N ALA A 724 -21.79 -25.81 -6.55
CA ALA A 724 -21.40 -26.27 -7.87
C ALA A 724 -20.04 -25.70 -8.32
N VAL A 725 -19.62 -24.56 -7.77
CA VAL A 725 -18.35 -23.89 -8.09
C VAL A 725 -17.13 -24.67 -7.58
N ARG A 726 -17.26 -25.41 -6.46
CA ARG A 726 -16.13 -26.10 -5.81
C ARG A 726 -15.52 -27.25 -6.63
N GLY A 727 -16.20 -27.69 -7.70
CA GLY A 727 -15.74 -28.77 -8.60
C GLY A 727 -15.34 -28.31 -10.00
N ILE A 728 -15.38 -27.01 -10.30
CA ILE A 728 -15.09 -26.51 -11.65
C ILE A 728 -13.58 -26.32 -11.83
N THR A 729 -12.93 -27.24 -12.55
CA THR A 729 -11.58 -27.02 -13.07
C THR A 729 -11.67 -26.17 -14.33
N THR A 730 -11.21 -24.94 -14.23
CA THR A 730 -11.19 -23.97 -15.31
C THR A 730 -9.95 -24.14 -16.18
N GLU A 731 -10.12 -24.24 -17.49
CA GLU A 731 -9.01 -24.18 -18.43
C GLU A 731 -8.47 -22.74 -18.48
N GLU A 732 -7.16 -22.57 -18.24
CA GLU A 732 -6.45 -21.27 -18.17
C GLU A 732 -6.50 -20.46 -19.49
N SER A 733 -7.04 -21.03 -20.57
CA SER A 733 -7.07 -20.44 -21.92
C SER A 733 -8.48 -20.09 -22.45
N SER A 734 -9.51 -20.11 -21.60
CA SER A 734 -10.88 -19.84 -22.09
C SER A 734 -11.08 -18.35 -22.46
N PRO A 735 -11.64 -18.03 -23.65
CA PRO A 735 -12.03 -16.66 -23.99
C PRO A 735 -13.00 -16.05 -22.97
N ILE A 736 -12.91 -14.74 -22.75
CA ILE A 736 -13.80 -14.01 -21.82
C ILE A 736 -15.03 -13.49 -22.60
N PRO A 737 -16.26 -13.74 -22.10
CA PRO A 737 -17.49 -13.21 -22.70
C PRO A 737 -17.61 -11.69 -22.66
N ASP A 738 -18.37 -11.12 -23.61
CA ASP A 738 -18.57 -9.67 -23.73
C ASP A 738 -19.17 -9.04 -22.47
N SER A 739 -20.07 -9.72 -21.74
CA SER A 739 -20.63 -9.17 -20.49
C SER A 739 -19.59 -9.07 -19.38
N PHE A 740 -18.66 -10.01 -19.31
CA PHE A 740 -17.58 -10.02 -18.31
C PHE A 740 -16.60 -8.88 -18.62
N THR A 741 -16.22 -8.73 -19.89
CA THR A 741 -15.42 -7.58 -20.35
C THR A 741 -16.12 -6.26 -20.04
N THR A 742 -17.44 -6.19 -20.22
CA THR A 742 -18.23 -4.99 -19.91
C THR A 742 -18.19 -4.65 -18.42
N VAL A 743 -18.39 -5.62 -17.54
CA VAL A 743 -18.31 -5.43 -16.07
C VAL A 743 -16.91 -4.98 -15.64
N LEU A 744 -15.85 -5.52 -16.23
CA LEU A 744 -14.48 -5.11 -15.97
C LEU A 744 -14.22 -3.65 -16.37
N VAL A 745 -14.65 -3.26 -17.57
CA VAL A 745 -14.49 -1.89 -18.08
C VAL A 745 -15.31 -0.91 -17.24
N ALA A 746 -16.54 -1.28 -16.85
CA ALA A 746 -17.38 -0.49 -15.96
C ALA A 746 -16.65 -0.23 -14.63
N SER A 747 -16.09 -1.28 -14.02
CA SER A 747 -15.40 -1.22 -12.72
C SER A 747 -14.20 -0.26 -12.70
N LEU A 748 -13.57 0.03 -13.85
CA LEU A 748 -12.50 1.03 -13.94
C LEU A 748 -12.97 2.48 -13.69
N SER A 749 -14.28 2.75 -13.76
CA SER A 749 -14.83 4.08 -13.51
C SER A 749 -15.07 4.39 -12.02
N GLY A 750 -14.96 3.38 -11.13
CA GLY A 750 -15.38 3.47 -9.72
C GLY A 750 -14.34 4.10 -8.79
N ASP A 751 -14.68 4.25 -7.50
CA ASP A 751 -13.72 4.66 -6.45
C ASP A 751 -13.16 3.45 -5.65
N HIS A 752 -13.84 2.30 -5.69
CA HIS A 752 -13.45 1.07 -4.99
C HIS A 752 -12.86 0.03 -5.96
N ASP A 753 -11.86 -0.73 -5.49
CA ASP A 753 -11.26 -1.89 -6.17
C ASP A 753 -10.77 -1.68 -7.62
N VAL A 754 -10.52 -0.42 -8.01
CA VAL A 754 -10.00 -0.03 -9.34
C VAL A 754 -8.70 -0.75 -9.68
N TRP A 755 -7.83 -0.95 -8.68
CA TRP A 755 -6.59 -1.71 -8.84
C TRP A 755 -6.86 -3.17 -9.23
N LEU A 756 -7.88 -3.81 -8.66
CA LEU A 756 -8.24 -5.19 -8.97
C LEU A 756 -8.78 -5.30 -10.39
N ALA A 757 -9.71 -4.41 -10.77
CA ALA A 757 -10.25 -4.36 -12.13
C ALA A 757 -9.14 -4.09 -13.18
N ARG A 758 -8.20 -3.21 -12.85
CA ARG A 758 -7.03 -2.94 -13.68
C ARG A 758 -6.14 -4.18 -13.83
N HIS A 759 -5.73 -4.79 -12.72
CA HIS A 759 -4.89 -5.98 -12.74
C HIS A 759 -5.56 -7.11 -13.53
N ALA A 760 -6.89 -7.24 -13.38
CA ALA A 760 -7.69 -8.20 -14.08
C ALA A 760 -7.67 -8.01 -15.62
N ILE A 761 -7.86 -6.77 -16.08
CA ILE A 761 -7.78 -6.42 -17.50
C ILE A 761 -6.36 -6.65 -18.04
N GLU A 762 -5.32 -6.20 -17.31
CA GLU A 762 -3.92 -6.38 -17.71
C GLU A 762 -3.57 -7.87 -17.87
N SER A 763 -3.95 -8.70 -16.91
CA SER A 763 -3.73 -10.14 -16.90
C SER A 763 -4.45 -10.82 -18.07
N ALA A 764 -5.72 -10.48 -18.30
CA ALA A 764 -6.51 -11.04 -19.40
C ALA A 764 -6.00 -10.64 -20.79
N ILE A 765 -5.53 -9.41 -20.98
CA ILE A 765 -4.90 -8.95 -22.23
C ILE A 765 -3.59 -9.67 -22.47
N LYS A 766 -2.72 -9.78 -21.45
CA LYS A 766 -1.44 -10.50 -21.54
C LYS A 766 -1.62 -11.98 -21.84
N ALA A 767 -2.69 -12.58 -21.33
CA ALA A 767 -3.08 -13.96 -21.64
C ALA A 767 -3.85 -14.11 -22.97
N GLY A 768 -4.13 -13.01 -23.70
CA GLY A 768 -4.81 -13.04 -24.99
C GLY A 768 -6.26 -13.54 -24.93
N ARG A 769 -6.99 -13.26 -23.84
CA ARG A 769 -8.33 -13.82 -23.57
C ARG A 769 -9.50 -13.04 -24.19
N PHE A 770 -9.30 -11.78 -24.57
CA PHE A 770 -10.23 -10.97 -25.36
C PHE A 770 -9.47 -9.88 -26.12
N GLY A 771 -10.11 -9.31 -27.15
CA GLY A 771 -9.48 -8.37 -28.08
C GLY A 771 -10.22 -7.05 -28.19
N ALA A 772 -9.79 -6.21 -29.12
CA ALA A 772 -10.33 -4.87 -29.34
C ALA A 772 -11.83 -4.92 -29.66
N ALA A 773 -12.32 -5.96 -30.33
CA ALA A 773 -13.74 -6.12 -30.65
C ALA A 773 -14.63 -6.18 -29.39
N ALA A 774 -14.21 -6.93 -28.35
CA ALA A 774 -14.94 -7.04 -27.09
C ALA A 774 -14.96 -5.70 -26.33
N ILE A 775 -13.84 -4.97 -26.33
CA ILE A 775 -13.75 -3.63 -25.74
C ILE A 775 -14.65 -2.63 -26.47
N ALA A 776 -14.71 -2.69 -27.81
CA ALA A 776 -15.60 -1.83 -28.59
C ALA A 776 -17.08 -2.10 -28.24
N ASN A 777 -17.47 -3.36 -28.07
CA ASN A 777 -18.83 -3.74 -27.64
C ASN A 777 -19.13 -3.23 -26.22
N ALA A 778 -18.23 -3.45 -25.27
CA ALA A 778 -18.35 -2.95 -23.91
C ALA A 778 -18.53 -1.42 -23.86
N MET A 779 -17.70 -0.69 -24.59
CA MET A 779 -17.78 0.78 -24.65
C MET A 779 -19.09 1.25 -25.27
N ARG A 780 -19.57 0.63 -26.36
CA ARG A 780 -20.86 0.96 -26.97
C ARG A 780 -22.05 0.73 -26.02
N GLY A 781 -21.99 -0.28 -25.15
CA GLY A 781 -22.99 -0.52 -24.11
C GLY A 781 -22.91 0.47 -22.94
N LEU A 782 -21.70 0.85 -22.51
CA LEU A 782 -21.48 1.67 -21.31
C LEU A 782 -21.58 3.18 -21.56
N LEU A 783 -21.18 3.68 -22.73
CA LEU A 783 -21.17 5.12 -23.03
C LEU A 783 -22.54 5.82 -22.89
N PRO A 784 -23.68 5.19 -23.23
CA PRO A 784 -25.01 5.75 -22.96
C PRO A 784 -25.35 5.87 -21.47
N CYS A 785 -24.66 5.17 -20.56
CA CYS A 785 -24.92 5.23 -19.13
C CYS A 785 -24.40 6.57 -18.55
N PRO A 786 -25.25 7.41 -17.96
CA PRO A 786 -24.87 8.76 -17.52
C PRO A 786 -23.80 8.76 -16.42
N ASP A 787 -23.73 7.68 -15.66
CA ASP A 787 -22.78 7.48 -14.57
C ASP A 787 -21.41 6.98 -15.02
N PHE A 788 -21.29 6.47 -16.26
CA PHE A 788 -20.05 5.93 -16.79
C PHE A 788 -19.10 7.06 -17.21
N SER A 789 -17.85 6.98 -16.75
CA SER A 789 -16.82 7.97 -17.04
C SER A 789 -15.67 7.33 -17.81
N PRO A 790 -15.71 7.33 -19.15
CA PRO A 790 -14.63 6.74 -19.95
C PRO A 790 -13.29 7.45 -19.68
N GLY A 791 -13.32 8.74 -19.33
CA GLY A 791 -12.13 9.47 -18.89
C GLY A 791 -11.46 8.84 -17.66
N ARG A 792 -12.23 8.37 -16.67
CA ARG A 792 -11.68 7.64 -15.51
C ARG A 792 -11.15 6.27 -15.92
N ALA A 793 -11.92 5.54 -16.74
CA ALA A 793 -11.53 4.21 -17.20
C ALA A 793 -10.21 4.20 -18.01
N LEU A 794 -9.91 5.25 -18.79
CA LEU A 794 -8.66 5.38 -19.55
C LEU A 794 -7.38 5.42 -18.68
N TYR A 795 -7.49 5.55 -17.36
CA TYR A 795 -6.33 5.51 -16.45
C TYR A 795 -5.44 4.27 -16.65
N VAL A 796 -6.01 3.15 -17.09
CA VAL A 796 -5.24 1.92 -17.40
C VAL A 796 -4.19 2.14 -18.49
N LEU A 797 -4.51 2.93 -19.54
CA LEU A 797 -3.59 3.26 -20.64
C LEU A 797 -2.49 4.24 -20.22
N GLU A 798 -2.67 5.02 -19.16
CA GLU A 798 -1.64 5.93 -18.64
C GLU A 798 -0.46 5.17 -18.00
N HIS A 799 -0.65 3.89 -17.62
CA HIS A 799 0.37 3.09 -16.92
C HIS A 799 1.17 2.17 -17.83
N ASP A 800 0.52 1.58 -18.82
CA ASP A 800 1.12 0.57 -19.69
C ASP A 800 0.65 0.76 -21.13
N PRO A 801 1.43 1.48 -21.96
CA PRO A 801 1.12 1.67 -23.38
C PRO A 801 1.06 0.37 -24.20
N SER A 802 1.62 -0.74 -23.70
CA SER A 802 1.57 -2.04 -24.39
C SER A 802 0.16 -2.65 -24.44
N LEU A 803 -0.80 -2.09 -23.69
CA LEU A 803 -2.21 -2.49 -23.72
C LEU A 803 -3.01 -1.84 -24.85
N MET A 804 -2.42 -0.85 -25.53
CA MET A 804 -3.06 -0.12 -26.64
C MET A 804 -3.63 -1.03 -27.74
N PRO A 805 -2.99 -2.16 -28.14
CA PRO A 805 -3.53 -3.04 -29.17
C PRO A 805 -4.96 -3.53 -28.92
N THR A 806 -5.31 -3.74 -27.65
CA THR A 806 -6.65 -4.19 -27.25
C THR A 806 -7.55 -3.03 -26.82
N LEU A 807 -7.00 -1.97 -26.23
CA LEU A 807 -7.78 -0.91 -25.58
C LEU A 807 -8.04 0.34 -26.43
N TRP A 808 -7.45 0.47 -27.62
CA TRP A 808 -7.70 1.62 -28.51
C TRP A 808 -9.19 1.94 -28.76
N PRO A 809 -10.16 0.99 -28.78
CA PRO A 809 -11.57 1.33 -28.96
C PRO A 809 -12.17 2.13 -27.80
N MET A 810 -11.56 2.11 -26.61
CA MET A 810 -11.94 3.02 -25.52
C MET A 810 -11.81 4.48 -25.94
N ILE A 811 -10.86 4.80 -26.84
CA ILE A 811 -10.68 6.13 -27.40
C ILE A 811 -11.69 6.37 -28.52
N THR A 812 -11.74 5.51 -29.53
CA THR A 812 -12.53 5.77 -30.75
C THR A 812 -14.04 5.73 -30.49
N GLU A 813 -14.55 4.77 -29.70
CA GLU A 813 -15.97 4.70 -29.36
C GLU A 813 -16.40 5.90 -28.51
N SER A 814 -15.54 6.33 -27.57
CA SER A 814 -15.79 7.55 -26.78
C SER A 814 -15.86 8.80 -27.66
N LEU A 815 -15.00 8.91 -28.67
CA LEU A 815 -15.01 10.03 -29.62
C LEU A 815 -16.26 9.99 -30.51
N LYS A 816 -16.65 8.81 -31.02
CA LYS A 816 -17.89 8.60 -31.80
C LYS A 816 -19.12 9.03 -31.02
N PHE A 817 -19.26 8.56 -29.77
CA PHE A 817 -20.37 8.92 -28.90
C PHE A 817 -20.39 10.42 -28.59
N ALA A 818 -19.25 11.02 -28.23
CA ALA A 818 -19.19 12.46 -28.00
C ALA A 818 -19.52 13.29 -29.25
N ALA A 819 -19.26 12.77 -30.44
CA ALA A 819 -19.57 13.43 -31.71
C ALA A 819 -21.05 13.26 -32.12
N SER A 820 -21.79 12.29 -31.58
CA SER A 820 -23.25 12.18 -31.76
C SER A 820 -24.04 13.08 -30.82
N GLU A 821 -23.47 13.45 -29.67
CA GLU A 821 -24.12 14.30 -28.68
C GLU A 821 -24.28 15.76 -29.11
N SER A 822 -25.40 16.37 -28.73
CA SER A 822 -25.68 17.79 -28.99
C SER A 822 -24.76 18.73 -28.19
N THR A 823 -24.36 18.28 -26.99
CA THR A 823 -23.39 18.96 -26.13
C THR A 823 -22.27 17.99 -25.79
N PRO A 824 -20.98 18.30 -26.10
CA PRO A 824 -19.88 17.40 -25.82
C PRO A 824 -19.79 17.06 -24.32
N PRO A 825 -19.63 15.77 -23.96
CA PRO A 825 -19.47 15.35 -22.58
C PRO A 825 -18.24 16.00 -21.92
N ARG A 826 -18.30 16.26 -20.61
CA ARG A 826 -17.18 16.89 -19.87
C ARG A 826 -15.88 16.09 -19.95
N TRP A 827 -15.97 14.76 -20.01
CA TRP A 827 -14.83 13.86 -20.06
C TRP A 827 -14.10 13.85 -21.42
N ILE A 828 -14.69 14.41 -22.49
CA ILE A 828 -14.11 14.34 -23.86
C ILE A 828 -12.71 14.94 -23.95
N SER A 829 -12.44 15.97 -23.16
CA SER A 829 -11.12 16.59 -23.11
C SER A 829 -10.04 15.58 -22.71
N ARG A 830 -10.34 14.70 -21.74
CA ARG A 830 -9.39 13.69 -21.24
C ARG A 830 -9.16 12.58 -22.27
N ILE A 831 -10.20 12.19 -23.01
CA ILE A 831 -10.07 11.24 -24.14
C ILE A 831 -9.16 11.81 -25.22
N LEU A 832 -9.39 13.07 -25.62
CA LEU A 832 -8.57 13.74 -26.64
C LEU A 832 -7.12 13.92 -26.18
N ASP A 833 -6.89 14.22 -24.90
CA ASP A 833 -5.54 14.28 -24.35
C ASP A 833 -4.84 12.93 -24.45
N CYS A 834 -5.50 11.83 -24.04
CA CYS A 834 -4.96 10.48 -24.17
C CYS A 834 -4.68 10.10 -25.64
N ALA A 835 -5.57 10.45 -26.57
CA ALA A 835 -5.37 10.19 -27.99
C ALA A 835 -4.19 10.99 -28.57
N ILE A 836 -4.00 12.25 -28.15
CA ILE A 836 -2.88 13.08 -28.57
C ILE A 836 -1.55 12.55 -27.99
N ASP A 837 -1.55 12.14 -26.72
CA ASP A 837 -0.37 11.60 -26.05
C ASP A 837 0.10 10.29 -26.70
N ASN A 838 -0.82 9.52 -27.28
CA ASN A 838 -0.54 8.28 -28.01
C ASN A 838 -0.59 8.44 -29.54
N ALA A 839 -0.61 9.67 -30.06
CA ALA A 839 -0.87 9.92 -31.48
C ALA A 839 0.16 9.27 -32.42
N PRO A 840 1.48 9.24 -32.15
CA PRO A 840 2.44 8.55 -33.02
C PRO A 840 2.15 7.05 -33.14
N LEU A 841 1.76 6.39 -32.03
CA LEU A 841 1.42 4.96 -32.00
C LEU A 841 0.12 4.70 -32.78
N LEU A 842 -0.92 5.50 -32.53
CA LEU A 842 -2.21 5.39 -33.21
C LEU A 842 -2.11 5.70 -34.72
N ALA A 843 -1.31 6.69 -35.10
CA ALA A 843 -1.04 7.04 -36.49
C ALA A 843 -0.32 5.89 -37.21
N THR A 844 0.73 5.33 -36.61
CA THR A 844 1.43 4.17 -37.18
C THR A 844 0.51 2.96 -37.33
N ALA A 845 -0.34 2.67 -36.33
CA ALA A 845 -1.33 1.58 -36.41
C ALA A 845 -2.38 1.82 -37.51
N THR A 846 -2.78 3.07 -37.72
CA THR A 846 -3.72 3.46 -38.78
C THR A 846 -3.08 3.30 -40.17
N ILE A 847 -1.83 3.73 -40.35
CA ILE A 847 -1.08 3.57 -41.63
C ILE A 847 -0.92 2.09 -41.98
N GLN A 848 -0.70 1.23 -40.98
CA GLN A 848 -0.62 -0.22 -41.17
C GLN A 848 -1.99 -0.88 -41.37
N SER A 849 -3.07 -0.11 -41.45
CA SER A 849 -4.46 -0.59 -41.60
C SER A 849 -4.92 -1.51 -40.46
N ILE A 850 -4.30 -1.41 -39.28
CA ILE A 850 -4.71 -2.13 -38.07
C ILE A 850 -5.91 -1.41 -37.44
N ILE A 851 -5.84 -0.08 -37.35
CA ILE A 851 -7.00 0.76 -37.02
C ILE A 851 -7.58 1.29 -38.34
N PRO A 852 -8.85 0.99 -38.66
CA PRO A 852 -9.49 1.54 -39.85
C PRO A 852 -9.53 3.07 -39.84
N THR A 853 -9.27 3.73 -40.96
CA THR A 853 -9.28 5.20 -41.08
C THR A 853 -10.63 5.81 -40.67
N ILE A 854 -11.73 5.11 -40.95
CA ILE A 854 -13.11 5.49 -40.59
C ILE A 854 -13.33 5.66 -39.07
N GLU A 855 -12.48 5.06 -38.23
CA GLU A 855 -12.55 5.24 -36.77
C GLU A 855 -12.30 6.70 -36.36
N TRP A 856 -11.64 7.49 -37.22
CA TRP A 856 -11.25 8.87 -36.95
C TRP A 856 -12.23 9.93 -37.47
N ASP A 857 -13.30 9.54 -38.19
CA ASP A 857 -14.33 10.45 -38.72
C ASP A 857 -14.97 11.32 -37.62
N ALA A 858 -15.14 10.76 -36.43
CA ALA A 858 -15.66 11.47 -35.26
C ALA A 858 -14.75 12.65 -34.88
N VAL A 859 -13.44 12.51 -35.02
CA VAL A 859 -12.47 13.59 -34.75
C VAL A 859 -12.63 14.71 -35.77
N ALA A 860 -12.83 14.37 -37.06
CA ALA A 860 -13.12 15.35 -38.11
C ALA A 860 -14.38 16.16 -37.81
N LYS A 861 -15.46 15.49 -37.39
CA LYS A 861 -16.71 16.14 -36.97
C LYS A 861 -16.52 17.07 -35.78
N LEU A 862 -15.77 16.65 -34.75
CA LEU A 862 -15.47 17.48 -33.57
C LEU A 862 -14.56 18.68 -33.90
N ALA A 863 -13.63 18.53 -34.84
CA ALA A 863 -12.76 19.61 -35.31
C ALA A 863 -13.50 20.66 -36.17
N ALA A 864 -14.59 20.27 -36.83
CA ALA A 864 -15.46 21.13 -37.63
C ALA A 864 -16.50 21.93 -36.81
N ALA A 865 -16.54 21.78 -35.49
CA ALA A 865 -17.52 22.44 -34.63
C ALA A 865 -17.53 23.98 -34.79
N PRO A 866 -18.71 24.64 -34.85
CA PRO A 866 -18.82 26.05 -35.22
C PRO A 866 -18.19 27.00 -34.19
N ARG A 867 -18.23 26.66 -32.90
CA ARG A 867 -17.66 27.46 -31.81
C ARG A 867 -16.21 27.05 -31.54
N LYS A 868 -15.33 28.03 -31.29
CA LYS A 868 -13.94 27.78 -30.85
C LYS A 868 -13.95 27.29 -29.40
N THR A 869 -13.71 26.01 -29.18
CA THR A 869 -13.64 25.37 -27.86
C THR A 869 -12.33 24.60 -27.69
N ALA A 870 -11.97 24.24 -26.45
CA ALA A 870 -10.78 23.41 -26.20
C ALA A 870 -10.86 22.06 -26.93
N THR A 871 -12.05 21.44 -26.98
CA THR A 871 -12.34 20.22 -27.73
C THR A 871 -12.01 20.39 -29.21
N ARG A 872 -12.48 21.46 -29.86
CA ARG A 872 -12.18 21.74 -31.27
C ARG A 872 -10.68 21.85 -31.52
N THR A 873 -9.97 22.65 -30.72
CA THR A 873 -8.52 22.85 -30.86
C THR A 873 -7.74 21.55 -30.70
N LYS A 874 -8.14 20.70 -29.74
CA LYS A 874 -7.51 19.38 -29.52
C LYS A 874 -7.82 18.41 -30.66
N SER A 875 -9.06 18.35 -31.15
CA SER A 875 -9.43 17.54 -32.31
C SER A 875 -8.67 17.97 -33.57
N GLN A 876 -8.53 19.28 -33.83
CA GLN A 876 -7.72 19.80 -34.95
C GLN A 876 -6.25 19.38 -34.84
N ARG A 877 -5.68 19.43 -33.63
CA ARG A 877 -4.30 18.96 -33.38
C ARG A 877 -4.19 17.46 -33.65
N LEU A 878 -5.12 16.65 -33.16
CA LEU A 878 -5.10 15.20 -33.36
C LEU A 878 -5.20 14.85 -34.86
N LEU A 879 -6.08 15.51 -35.62
CA LEU A 879 -6.19 15.33 -37.08
C LEU A 879 -4.92 15.71 -37.84
N SER A 880 -4.14 16.67 -37.35
CA SER A 880 -2.88 17.04 -38.00
C SER A 880 -1.78 15.98 -37.87
N ILE A 881 -1.96 15.00 -36.97
CA ILE A 881 -1.03 13.90 -36.72
C ILE A 881 -1.54 12.60 -37.33
N LEU A 882 -2.86 12.36 -37.27
CA LEU A 882 -3.47 11.14 -37.81
C LEU A 882 -3.53 11.17 -39.34
N PRO A 883 -3.30 10.04 -40.02
CA PRO A 883 -3.53 9.91 -41.44
C PRO A 883 -5.03 9.74 -41.69
N VAL A 884 -5.70 10.80 -42.11
CA VAL A 884 -7.12 10.78 -42.48
C VAL A 884 -7.21 10.86 -44.00
N GLU A 885 -8.09 10.08 -44.62
CA GLU A 885 -8.38 10.23 -46.06
C GLU A 885 -9.01 11.61 -46.30
N SER A 886 -8.43 12.35 -47.25
CA SER A 886 -8.85 13.71 -47.64
C SER A 886 -10.13 13.73 -48.46
#